data_AF-A0A6C0E216-F1
#
_entry.id   AF-A0A6C0E216-F1
#
_cell.length_a   1.000
_cell.length_b   1.000
_cell.length_c   1.000
_cell.angle_alpha   90.00
_cell.angle_beta   90.00
_cell.angle_gamma   90.00
#
_symmetry.space_group_name_H-M   'P 1'
#
loop_
_entity.id
_entity.type
_entity.pdbx_description
1 polymer ?
#
loop_
_entity_poly.entity_id
_entity_poly.type
_entity_poly.pdbx_seq_one_letter_code
_entity_poly.pdbx_strand_id
1 'polypeptide(L)'
;MSNNILELVMIVKNSGDILKNCLQENKKFIDHWTILDTGSTDNTKDIIKQELSDIPGNLYEDKFIDFSDARNKSIELSSKKCKYTIVLDDSYILHGGDKLRKFLSKSKQPCYTIRIGNYKNGFLQNEYTSNRIFKTSENFKYKYRVHEYLDVNKKDVYDINDLDVFINDIDSMEHKNRSVNRYNKDIKLLLLDFKDNPNDPRVIYYIAKTYYNLERYDDALFYFQKLKFKNIDIEYQFSFHYDSICTSFMINNDSNIMENSLTSLIQLNNKYFNSRKEIDYKLAVLYKDKGQIEWADQILNKIINCKKPKLINTILESDIYDFLIPYLYIDVKINLGQINLAIPQLKRLLELYPNNQPLLNIKYAICDNSINSSIKLSSNNKTIVFHTGGEQSIFKNWNPKGDSRISGSEHMAINLAQEFHKKGYRVFIIGSFEESILDIDNQCIHNGVEYIDYKYFSEFALKYEIDILIISRYTANLVYYDNIKSVYLWVHDVLPVTDDSNCFQIHKEKFKSIIAISNWQKDNIVSKLNIPEERIIVSRNAIHQKRFLKNHIEKTPFRFIYTSDPSRGLTNLINLIPFIKEKYPLTTLHIFVKKENVDYDTLKTIEKLDYVFIHGRVSQEQLAIEFMKSDIFFYPTDFKETYCITVLEAMCSKCLVVTVKLAALTEIVEGKGILCDYPFRDNIDELLDKLYFVLDRPVLKNYFINNAYNWGMAQTFDNLVNEWLNFFT
;
A
#
# COMPACT_ATOMS: atom_id res chain seq x y z
N MET A 1 36.21 -27.14 23.51
CA MET A 1 34.98 -26.32 23.50
C MET A 1 34.34 -26.51 22.13
N SER A 2 33.03 -26.71 22.07
CA SER A 2 32.32 -27.02 20.81
C SER A 2 32.70 -26.03 19.70
N ASN A 3 32.85 -26.53 18.47
CA ASN A 3 33.10 -25.71 17.27
C ASN A 3 31.87 -24.87 16.85
N ASN A 4 30.83 -24.80 17.68
CA ASN A 4 29.56 -24.15 17.36
C ASN A 4 29.69 -22.65 17.57
N ILE A 5 29.60 -21.89 16.47
CA ILE A 5 29.85 -20.46 16.44
C ILE A 5 28.55 -19.68 16.64
N LEU A 6 27.47 -20.07 15.95
CA LEU A 6 26.31 -19.21 15.75
C LEU A 6 24.99 -19.94 16.01
N GLU A 7 24.21 -19.42 16.97
CA GLU A 7 22.82 -19.85 17.24
C GLU A 7 21.84 -18.85 16.66
N LEU A 8 20.86 -19.33 15.88
CA LEU A 8 19.74 -18.53 15.39
C LEU A 8 18.65 -18.41 16.45
N VAL A 9 18.20 -17.20 16.75
CA VAL A 9 17.04 -16.93 17.60
C VAL A 9 16.01 -16.11 16.83
N MET A 10 14.75 -16.56 16.81
CA MET A 10 13.65 -15.85 16.14
C MET A 10 12.36 -15.90 16.97
N ILE A 11 11.52 -14.90 16.76
CA ILE A 11 10.09 -14.95 17.11
C ILE A 11 9.29 -14.98 15.81
N VAL A 12 8.23 -15.78 15.73
CA VAL A 12 7.44 -15.95 14.51
C VAL A 12 5.94 -15.92 14.80
N LYS A 13 5.15 -15.49 13.81
CA LYS A 13 3.69 -15.57 13.83
C LYS A 13 3.10 -15.41 12.43
N ASN A 14 2.44 -16.46 11.94
CA ASN A 14 1.78 -16.45 10.63
C ASN A 14 2.69 -15.91 9.51
N SER A 15 3.90 -16.46 9.47
CA SER A 15 4.97 -16.04 8.57
C SER A 15 4.93 -16.79 7.25
N GLY A 16 4.28 -17.97 7.17
CA GLY A 16 4.05 -18.71 5.94
C GLY A 16 5.30 -18.87 5.05
N ASP A 17 5.13 -18.64 3.75
CA ASP A 17 6.18 -18.89 2.74
C ASP A 17 7.39 -17.96 2.82
N ILE A 18 7.26 -16.75 3.37
CA ILE A 18 8.42 -15.85 3.51
C ILE A 18 9.45 -16.43 4.49
N LEU A 19 8.97 -17.07 5.57
CA LEU A 19 9.84 -17.74 6.53
C LEU A 19 10.58 -18.93 5.89
N LYS A 20 9.92 -19.66 4.98
CA LYS A 20 10.57 -20.78 4.28
C LYS A 20 11.82 -20.32 3.54
N ASN A 21 11.71 -19.24 2.76
CA ASN A 21 12.85 -18.66 2.05
C ASN A 21 13.94 -18.15 3.00
N CYS A 22 13.52 -17.44 4.07
CA CYS A 22 14.42 -16.98 5.13
C CYS A 22 15.24 -18.14 5.73
N LEU A 23 14.58 -19.23 6.14
CA LEU A 23 15.26 -20.38 6.73
C LEU A 23 16.18 -21.09 5.73
N GLN A 24 15.74 -21.29 4.49
CA GLN A 24 16.54 -21.95 3.45
C GLN A 24 17.85 -21.22 3.17
N GLU A 25 17.83 -19.89 3.13
CA GLU A 25 19.04 -19.10 2.88
C GLU A 25 19.96 -19.00 4.09
N ASN A 26 19.40 -18.98 5.31
CA ASN A 26 20.19 -18.80 6.53
C ASN A 26 20.74 -20.11 7.12
N LYS A 27 20.09 -21.26 6.89
CA LYS A 27 20.39 -22.51 7.61
C LYS A 27 21.83 -23.00 7.44
N LYS A 28 22.46 -22.70 6.31
CA LYS A 28 23.88 -23.02 6.01
C LYS A 28 24.89 -22.31 6.93
N PHE A 29 24.47 -21.27 7.66
CA PHE A 29 25.35 -20.45 8.49
C PHE A 29 25.20 -20.69 10.00
N ILE A 30 24.30 -21.56 10.44
CA ILE A 30 23.93 -21.72 11.85
C ILE A 30 24.30 -23.11 12.36
N ASP A 31 24.67 -23.23 13.62
CA ASP A 31 25.01 -24.50 14.27
C ASP A 31 23.91 -25.00 15.20
N HIS A 32 23.04 -24.08 15.64
CA HIS A 32 21.89 -24.35 16.49
C HIS A 32 20.78 -23.33 16.20
N TRP A 33 19.54 -23.66 16.52
CA TRP A 33 18.42 -22.72 16.44
C TRP A 33 17.45 -22.82 17.61
N THR A 34 16.82 -21.69 17.92
CA THR A 34 15.74 -21.55 18.89
C THR A 34 14.69 -20.62 18.31
N ILE A 35 13.49 -21.12 18.03
CA ILE A 35 12.40 -20.30 17.49
C ILE A 35 11.22 -20.34 18.46
N LEU A 36 10.68 -19.16 18.78
CA LEU A 36 9.47 -19.00 19.57
C LEU A 36 8.30 -18.62 18.66
N ASP A 37 7.36 -19.54 18.48
CA ASP A 37 6.09 -19.27 17.82
C ASP A 37 5.12 -18.61 18.80
N THR A 38 4.58 -17.45 18.40
CA THR A 38 3.74 -16.61 19.27
C THR A 38 2.23 -16.76 18.98
N GLY A 39 1.85 -17.93 18.45
CA GLY A 39 0.49 -18.32 18.14
C GLY A 39 0.15 -18.31 16.65
N SER A 40 0.99 -18.94 15.83
CA SER A 40 0.70 -19.17 14.41
C SER A 40 -0.46 -20.15 14.24
N THR A 41 -1.32 -19.85 13.28
CA THR A 41 -2.50 -20.64 12.88
C THR A 41 -2.39 -21.14 11.44
N ASP A 42 -1.34 -20.75 10.72
CA ASP A 42 -0.99 -21.25 9.39
C ASP A 42 0.05 -22.38 9.47
N ASN A 43 0.67 -22.70 8.33
CA ASN A 43 1.69 -23.74 8.21
C ASN A 43 3.10 -23.33 8.69
N THR A 44 3.26 -22.18 9.37
CA THR A 44 4.56 -21.66 9.85
C THR A 44 5.35 -22.70 10.65
N LYS A 45 4.67 -23.42 11.56
CA LYS A 45 5.32 -24.42 12.42
C LYS A 45 5.82 -25.64 11.66
N ASP A 46 5.09 -26.06 10.63
CA ASP A 46 5.47 -27.19 9.79
C ASP A 46 6.67 -26.83 8.91
N ILE A 47 6.69 -25.60 8.36
CA ILE A 47 7.83 -25.06 7.62
C ILE A 47 9.10 -25.09 8.47
N ILE A 48 9.03 -24.63 9.73
CA ILE A 48 10.20 -24.64 10.64
C ILE A 48 10.72 -26.05 10.85
N LYS A 49 9.84 -27.00 11.18
CA LYS A 49 10.22 -28.40 11.43
C LYS A 49 10.82 -29.06 10.20
N GLN A 50 10.32 -28.74 9.01
CA GLN A 50 10.82 -29.29 7.76
C GLN A 50 12.19 -28.70 7.41
N GLU A 51 12.31 -27.38 7.36
CA GLU A 51 13.49 -26.69 6.81
C GLU A 51 14.72 -26.78 7.72
N LEU A 52 14.53 -26.96 9.03
CA LEU A 52 15.61 -27.05 10.04
C LEU A 52 15.77 -28.46 10.64
N SER A 53 15.17 -29.48 10.02
CA SER A 53 15.18 -30.88 10.51
C SER A 53 16.58 -31.48 10.66
N ASP A 54 17.56 -30.99 9.91
CA ASP A 54 18.95 -31.43 9.87
C ASP A 54 19.88 -30.65 10.82
N ILE A 55 19.37 -29.64 11.53
CA ILE A 55 20.14 -28.78 12.43
C ILE A 55 19.57 -28.91 13.86
N PRO A 56 20.41 -29.12 14.89
CA PRO A 56 19.92 -29.23 16.26
C PRO A 56 19.26 -27.91 16.70
N GLY A 57 18.05 -28.01 17.25
CA GLY A 57 17.32 -26.83 17.72
C GLY A 57 15.95 -27.17 18.29
N ASN A 58 15.26 -26.15 18.79
CA ASN A 58 13.95 -26.31 19.42
C ASN A 58 12.97 -25.24 18.95
N LEU A 59 11.75 -25.69 18.65
CA LEU A 59 10.58 -24.86 18.44
C LEU A 59 9.77 -24.82 19.74
N TYR A 60 9.51 -23.62 20.25
CA TYR A 60 8.66 -23.37 21.40
C TYR A 60 7.40 -22.62 20.98
N GLU A 61 6.34 -22.75 21.77
CA GLU A 61 5.09 -22.03 21.55
C GLU A 61 4.71 -21.26 22.82
N ASP A 62 4.29 -20.00 22.66
CA ASP A 62 3.72 -19.21 23.75
C ASP A 62 2.76 -18.12 23.25
N LYS A 63 2.00 -17.52 24.16
CA LYS A 63 1.14 -16.38 23.85
C LYS A 63 1.97 -15.12 23.61
N PHE A 64 1.67 -14.39 22.55
CA PHE A 64 2.21 -13.05 22.35
C PHE A 64 1.65 -12.09 23.41
N ILE A 65 2.55 -11.51 24.22
CA ILE A 65 2.24 -10.40 25.13
C ILE A 65 2.66 -9.07 24.47
N ASP A 66 3.95 -8.93 24.20
CA ASP A 66 4.56 -7.84 23.44
C ASP A 66 5.88 -8.29 22.78
N PHE A 67 6.50 -7.42 21.99
CA PHE A 67 7.73 -7.78 21.26
C PHE A 67 8.91 -8.02 22.20
N SER A 68 9.11 -7.18 23.22
CA SER A 68 10.23 -7.35 24.15
C SER A 68 10.10 -8.63 24.98
N ASP A 69 8.90 -8.96 25.44
CA ASP A 69 8.60 -10.18 26.18
C ASP A 69 8.93 -11.42 25.34
N ALA A 70 8.41 -11.48 24.11
CA ALA A 70 8.68 -12.59 23.19
C ALA A 70 10.18 -12.73 22.88
N ARG A 71 10.89 -11.61 22.62
CA ARG A 71 12.35 -11.63 22.38
C ARG A 71 13.11 -12.13 23.60
N ASN A 72 12.82 -11.58 24.78
CA ASN A 72 13.49 -11.97 26.02
C ASN A 72 13.25 -13.45 26.35
N LYS A 73 12.01 -13.94 26.16
CA LYS A 73 11.68 -15.35 26.33
C LYS A 73 12.42 -16.24 25.34
N SER A 74 12.50 -15.85 24.06
CA SER A 74 13.25 -16.61 23.05
C SER A 74 14.75 -16.72 23.38
N ILE A 75 15.35 -15.68 23.96
CA ILE A 75 16.75 -15.67 24.42
C ILE A 75 16.92 -16.55 25.67
N GLU A 76 15.99 -16.50 26.61
CA GLU A 76 16.01 -17.35 27.81
C GLU A 76 15.94 -18.84 27.44
N LEU A 77 15.12 -19.18 26.45
CA LEU A 77 14.96 -20.54 25.92
C LEU A 77 16.11 -21.00 25.03
N SER A 78 17.02 -20.11 24.63
CA SER A 78 18.15 -20.45 23.77
C SER A 78 19.05 -21.52 24.41
N SER A 79 19.60 -22.41 23.59
CA SER A 79 20.36 -23.57 24.07
C SER A 79 21.65 -23.21 24.79
N LYS A 80 22.13 -22.02 24.50
CA LYS A 80 23.43 -21.48 24.89
C LYS A 80 24.64 -22.32 24.46
N LYS A 81 24.47 -23.15 23.41
CA LYS A 81 25.50 -24.09 22.91
C LYS A 81 26.47 -23.48 21.90
N CYS A 82 26.17 -22.29 21.40
CA CYS A 82 27.00 -21.55 20.46
C CYS A 82 27.71 -20.38 21.15
N LYS A 83 28.84 -19.93 20.58
CA LYS A 83 29.58 -18.77 21.09
C LYS A 83 28.79 -17.46 20.99
N TYR A 84 28.05 -17.29 19.91
CA TYR A 84 27.21 -16.12 19.63
C TYR A 84 25.78 -16.53 19.30
N THR A 85 24.85 -15.63 19.62
CA THR A 85 23.46 -15.64 19.16
C THR A 85 23.32 -14.58 18.06
N ILE A 86 22.58 -14.91 17.00
CA ILE A 86 22.05 -13.95 16.03
C ILE A 86 20.53 -13.93 16.08
N VAL A 87 19.95 -12.73 16.20
CA VAL A 87 18.51 -12.52 16.21
C VAL A 87 18.04 -12.07 14.84
N LEU A 88 17.27 -12.91 14.15
CA LEU A 88 16.69 -12.59 12.85
C LEU A 88 15.15 -12.46 12.94
N ASP A 89 14.59 -11.70 12.01
CA ASP A 89 13.14 -11.59 11.79
C ASP A 89 12.75 -12.53 10.64
N ASP A 90 11.47 -12.82 10.47
CA ASP A 90 10.96 -13.85 9.54
C ASP A 90 11.18 -13.54 8.05
N SER A 91 11.57 -12.29 7.72
CA SER A 91 11.94 -11.83 6.38
C SER A 91 13.45 -11.66 6.15
N TYR A 92 14.30 -11.88 7.16
CA TYR A 92 15.71 -11.47 7.15
C TYR A 92 16.64 -12.52 6.55
N ILE A 93 17.36 -12.17 5.49
CA ILE A 93 18.38 -13.03 4.86
C ILE A 93 19.78 -12.51 5.16
N LEU A 94 20.62 -13.34 5.78
CA LEU A 94 22.02 -13.02 6.06
C LEU A 94 22.90 -13.23 4.82
N HIS A 95 23.50 -12.14 4.33
CA HIS A 95 24.55 -12.17 3.33
C HIS A 95 25.94 -12.21 4.00
N GLY A 96 26.88 -12.93 3.38
CA GLY A 96 28.26 -13.04 3.87
C GLY A 96 28.41 -13.88 5.15
N GLY A 97 27.46 -14.80 5.43
CA GLY A 97 27.46 -15.60 6.66
C GLY A 97 28.76 -16.37 6.95
N ASP A 98 29.44 -16.90 5.93
CA ASP A 98 30.74 -17.57 6.12
C ASP A 98 31.84 -16.61 6.61
N LYS A 99 31.87 -15.39 6.07
CA LYS A 99 32.79 -14.33 6.51
C LYS A 99 32.48 -13.92 7.94
N LEU A 100 31.18 -13.78 8.27
CA LEU A 100 30.73 -13.50 9.63
C LEU A 100 31.18 -14.59 10.60
N ARG A 101 30.96 -15.87 10.28
CA ARG A 101 31.39 -17.01 11.12
C ARG A 101 32.90 -17.00 11.34
N LYS A 102 33.68 -16.81 10.29
CA LYS A 102 35.15 -16.68 10.36
C LYS A 102 35.57 -15.53 11.28
N PHE A 103 34.91 -14.38 11.18
CA PHE A 103 35.14 -13.24 12.06
C PHE A 103 34.79 -13.55 13.54
N LEU A 104 33.59 -14.09 13.80
CA LEU A 104 33.11 -14.41 15.14
C LEU A 104 33.93 -15.51 15.84
N SER A 105 34.47 -16.47 15.08
CA SER A 105 35.35 -17.51 15.62
C SER A 105 36.54 -16.92 16.39
N LYS A 106 37.08 -15.79 15.92
CA LYS A 106 38.24 -15.09 16.51
C LYS A 106 37.83 -13.98 17.48
N SER A 107 36.61 -13.47 17.35
CA SER A 107 36.12 -12.36 18.16
C SER A 107 36.00 -12.70 19.65
N LYS A 108 36.23 -11.71 20.51
CA LYS A 108 35.96 -11.76 21.95
C LYS A 108 35.01 -10.65 22.40
N GLN A 109 34.32 -9.96 21.50
CA GLN A 109 33.48 -8.82 21.88
C GLN A 109 32.07 -9.24 22.30
N PRO A 110 31.43 -8.51 23.23
CA PRO A 110 30.15 -8.92 23.78
C PRO A 110 28.98 -8.71 22.80
N CYS A 111 28.97 -7.63 22.02
CA CYS A 111 27.88 -7.32 21.08
C CYS A 111 28.40 -6.74 19.77
N TYR A 112 27.72 -7.08 18.68
CA TYR A 112 27.95 -6.57 17.35
C TYR A 112 26.67 -5.98 16.76
N THR A 113 26.84 -4.83 16.10
CA THR A 113 25.82 -4.25 15.24
C THR A 113 26.06 -4.67 13.79
N ILE A 114 24.98 -4.91 13.06
CA ILE A 114 24.99 -5.35 11.66
C ILE A 114 24.11 -4.42 10.83
N ARG A 115 24.52 -4.21 9.58
CA ARG A 115 23.78 -3.44 8.58
C ARG A 115 22.56 -4.24 8.11
N ILE A 116 21.42 -3.57 8.02
CA ILE A 116 20.14 -4.13 7.56
C ILE A 116 19.55 -3.18 6.52
N GLY A 117 19.00 -3.71 5.43
CA GLY A 117 18.31 -2.93 4.42
C GLY A 117 17.71 -3.81 3.32
N ASN A 118 17.19 -3.21 2.25
CA ASN A 118 16.65 -3.94 1.11
C ASN A 118 17.74 -4.10 0.04
N TYR A 119 18.20 -5.33 -0.20
CA TYR A 119 19.22 -5.59 -1.23
C TYR A 119 18.58 -5.69 -2.61
N LYS A 120 18.82 -4.68 -3.45
CA LYS A 120 18.29 -4.58 -4.82
C LYS A 120 19.37 -4.04 -5.76
N ASN A 121 19.47 -4.62 -6.95
CA ASN A 121 20.39 -4.19 -8.01
C ASN A 121 21.86 -4.08 -7.57
N GLY A 122 22.32 -4.97 -6.68
CA GLY A 122 23.71 -4.98 -6.20
C GLY A 122 23.99 -4.06 -5.01
N PHE A 123 23.00 -3.31 -4.51
CA PHE A 123 23.17 -2.35 -3.41
C PHE A 123 22.16 -2.58 -2.28
N LEU A 124 22.57 -2.28 -1.06
CA LEU A 124 21.71 -2.29 0.11
C LEU A 124 21.04 -0.92 0.25
N GLN A 125 19.76 -0.83 -0.09
CA GLN A 125 18.93 0.37 0.02
C GLN A 125 18.31 0.44 1.42
N ASN A 126 17.84 1.62 1.84
CA ASN A 126 17.18 1.83 3.15
C ASN A 126 18.01 1.35 4.35
N GLU A 127 19.33 1.47 4.24
CA GLU A 127 20.23 0.88 5.22
C GLU A 127 20.12 1.54 6.61
N TYR A 128 19.99 0.71 7.63
CA TYR A 128 20.18 1.06 9.04
C TYR A 128 21.05 0.01 9.74
N THR A 129 21.44 0.25 10.99
CA THR A 129 22.19 -0.73 11.80
C THR A 129 21.39 -1.14 13.03
N SER A 130 21.56 -2.40 13.45
CA SER A 130 20.90 -2.95 14.63
C SER A 130 21.81 -3.93 15.37
N ASN A 131 21.75 -3.88 16.71
CA ASN A 131 22.40 -4.85 17.58
C ASN A 131 21.67 -6.19 17.47
N ARG A 132 22.17 -7.10 16.63
CA ARG A 132 21.53 -8.40 16.36
C ARG A 132 22.42 -9.59 16.69
N ILE A 133 23.70 -9.37 17.00
CA ILE A 133 24.65 -10.45 17.28
C ILE A 133 25.31 -10.19 18.63
N PHE A 134 25.17 -11.13 19.57
CA PHE A 134 25.77 -10.98 20.89
C PHE A 134 26.26 -12.32 21.44
N LYS A 135 27.22 -12.27 22.35
CA LYS A 135 27.72 -13.46 23.01
C LYS A 135 26.61 -14.09 23.84
N THR A 136 26.50 -15.40 23.70
CA THR A 136 25.51 -16.23 24.38
C THR A 136 25.69 -16.26 25.92
N SER A 137 26.88 -15.92 26.41
CA SER A 137 27.17 -15.78 27.85
C SER A 137 26.63 -14.49 28.46
N GLU A 138 26.26 -13.50 27.64
CA GLU A 138 25.73 -12.22 28.12
C GLU A 138 24.25 -12.34 28.46
N ASN A 139 23.79 -11.56 29.44
CA ASN A 139 22.39 -11.55 29.88
C ASN A 139 21.68 -10.26 29.44
N PHE A 140 21.83 -9.92 28.16
CA PHE A 140 21.18 -8.75 27.59
C PHE A 140 19.67 -8.95 27.48
N LYS A 141 18.92 -7.85 27.60
CA LYS A 141 17.46 -7.85 27.51
C LYS A 141 16.97 -6.80 26.54
N TYR A 142 15.91 -7.11 25.82
CA TYR A 142 15.15 -6.14 25.06
C TYR A 142 14.28 -5.28 25.99
N LYS A 143 14.25 -3.97 25.74
CA LYS A 143 13.37 -3.00 26.41
C LYS A 143 12.33 -2.46 25.43
N TYR A 144 11.23 -1.94 25.97
CA TYR A 144 10.06 -1.35 25.28
C TYR A 144 9.19 -2.38 24.55
N ARG A 145 7.86 -2.22 24.66
CA ARG A 145 6.89 -3.18 24.10
C ARG A 145 6.86 -3.17 22.58
N VAL A 146 7.20 -2.03 21.98
CA VAL A 146 7.28 -1.78 20.53
C VAL A 146 8.56 -1.00 20.24
N HIS A 147 9.12 -1.16 19.04
CA HIS A 147 10.44 -0.63 18.69
C HIS A 147 11.49 -1.05 19.72
N GLU A 148 11.44 -2.32 20.07
CA GLU A 148 12.29 -2.91 21.10
C GLU A 148 13.76 -2.84 20.69
N TYR A 149 14.64 -2.58 21.65
CA TYR A 149 16.08 -2.64 21.40
C TYR A 149 16.79 -3.40 22.51
N LEU A 150 17.91 -4.02 22.15
CA LEU A 150 18.76 -4.76 23.07
C LEU A 150 19.52 -3.78 23.98
N ASP A 151 19.23 -3.82 25.28
CA ASP A 151 19.80 -2.94 26.30
C ASP A 151 21.27 -3.31 26.58
N VAL A 152 22.17 -2.68 25.82
CA VAL A 152 23.62 -2.87 25.91
C VAL A 152 24.30 -1.52 26.08
N ASN A 153 25.33 -1.44 26.91
CA ASN A 153 26.11 -0.21 27.01
C ASN A 153 26.80 0.08 25.67
N LYS A 154 26.75 1.33 25.20
CA LYS A 154 27.33 1.73 23.90
C LYS A 154 28.81 1.31 23.74
N LYS A 155 29.59 1.33 24.82
CA LYS A 155 31.02 0.92 24.83
C LYS A 155 31.26 -0.57 24.54
N ASP A 156 30.21 -1.39 24.69
CA ASP A 156 30.24 -2.84 24.53
C ASP A 156 29.68 -3.27 23.14
N VAL A 157 29.31 -2.30 22.29
CA VAL A 157 28.80 -2.54 20.94
C VAL A 157 29.89 -2.24 19.91
N TYR A 158 30.13 -3.20 19.01
CA TYR A 158 31.15 -3.11 17.97
C TYR A 158 30.55 -3.24 16.57
N ASP A 159 31.14 -2.54 15.59
CA ASP A 159 30.72 -2.64 14.19
C ASP A 159 31.30 -3.89 13.50
N ILE A 160 30.52 -4.48 12.60
CA ILE A 160 31.04 -5.42 11.58
C ILE A 160 31.52 -4.58 10.39
N ASN A 161 32.83 -4.47 10.23
CA ASN A 161 33.46 -3.62 9.20
C ASN A 161 33.65 -4.31 7.82
N ASP A 162 32.83 -5.32 7.51
CA ASP A 162 32.85 -6.02 6.22
C ASP A 162 31.58 -5.65 5.44
N LEU A 163 31.74 -4.99 4.29
CA LEU A 163 30.61 -4.51 3.49
C LEU A 163 29.80 -5.65 2.86
N ASP A 164 30.38 -6.84 2.74
CA ASP A 164 29.72 -8.03 2.20
C ASP A 164 28.91 -8.79 3.26
N VAL A 165 28.96 -8.34 4.53
CA VAL A 165 28.21 -8.92 5.65
C VAL A 165 27.08 -7.98 6.05
N PHE A 166 25.86 -8.34 5.72
CA PHE A 166 24.66 -7.56 6.01
C PHE A 166 23.41 -8.44 6.03
N ILE A 167 22.31 -7.90 6.53
CA ILE A 167 21.00 -8.53 6.48
C ILE A 167 20.17 -7.85 5.38
N ASN A 168 19.63 -8.65 4.47
CA ASN A 168 18.64 -8.24 3.50
C ASN A 168 17.24 -8.47 4.09
N ASP A 169 16.50 -7.39 4.33
CA ASP A 169 15.09 -7.44 4.72
C ASP A 169 14.21 -7.50 3.46
N ILE A 170 13.56 -8.64 3.25
CA ILE A 170 12.75 -8.86 2.04
C ILE A 170 11.39 -8.18 2.20
N ASP A 171 11.16 -7.16 1.36
CA ASP A 171 9.84 -6.56 1.21
C ASP A 171 8.84 -7.57 0.62
N SER A 172 7.72 -7.82 1.29
CA SER A 172 6.55 -8.47 0.68
C SER A 172 5.35 -7.54 0.65
N MET A 173 4.47 -7.74 -0.33
CA MET A 173 3.21 -6.98 -0.43
C MET A 173 2.31 -7.21 0.79
N GLU A 174 2.41 -8.39 1.43
CA GLU A 174 1.72 -8.69 2.69
C GLU A 174 2.27 -7.89 3.87
N HIS A 175 3.59 -7.60 3.93
CA HIS A 175 4.16 -6.71 4.96
C HIS A 175 3.64 -5.27 4.84
N LYS A 176 3.47 -4.75 3.61
CA LYS A 176 2.94 -3.39 3.38
C LYS A 176 1.45 -3.26 3.72
N ASN A 177 0.65 -4.27 3.41
CA ASN A 177 -0.79 -4.27 3.72
C ASN A 177 -1.10 -4.41 5.23
N ARG A 178 -0.14 -4.91 6.04
CA ARG A 178 -0.27 -5.02 7.51
C ARG A 178 -0.04 -3.69 8.24
N SER A 179 0.44 -2.62 7.57
CA SER A 179 0.99 -1.42 8.22
C SER A 179 -0.02 -0.57 9.02
N VAL A 180 -1.25 -0.32 8.52
CA VAL A 180 -2.24 0.51 9.25
C VAL A 180 -2.83 -0.23 10.46
N ASN A 181 -3.15 -1.52 10.29
CA ASN A 181 -3.61 -2.36 11.39
C ASN A 181 -2.51 -2.60 12.43
N ARG A 182 -1.24 -2.59 12.00
CA ARG A 182 -0.08 -2.63 12.89
C ARG A 182 0.00 -1.36 13.74
N TYR A 183 -0.03 -0.17 13.15
CA TYR A 183 0.06 1.08 13.91
C TYR A 183 -1.05 1.21 14.98
N ASN A 184 -2.26 0.74 14.69
CA ASN A 184 -3.36 0.70 15.66
C ASN A 184 -3.14 -0.28 16.82
N LYS A 185 -2.32 -1.33 16.65
CA LYS A 185 -1.91 -2.22 17.73
C LYS A 185 -0.72 -1.65 18.49
N ASP A 186 0.27 -1.15 17.75
CA ASP A 186 1.49 -0.55 18.28
C ASP A 186 1.16 0.63 19.21
N ILE A 187 0.19 1.49 18.84
CA ILE A 187 -0.21 2.61 19.70
C ILE A 187 -0.77 2.16 21.06
N LYS A 188 -1.49 1.02 21.11
CA LYS A 188 -2.02 0.49 22.38
C LYS A 188 -0.89 0.07 23.31
N LEU A 189 0.13 -0.60 22.76
CA LEU A 189 1.30 -1.03 23.52
C LEU A 189 2.19 0.15 23.95
N LEU A 190 2.39 1.12 23.06
CA LEU A 190 3.14 2.35 23.37
C LEU A 190 2.46 3.17 24.47
N LEU A 191 1.13 3.23 24.50
CA LEU A 191 0.39 3.90 25.58
C LEU A 191 0.54 3.18 26.94
N LEU A 192 0.79 1.87 26.96
CA LEU A 192 1.17 1.16 28.19
C LEU A 192 2.58 1.55 28.64
N ASP A 193 3.54 1.61 27.73
CA ASP A 193 4.90 2.12 28.03
C ASP A 193 4.83 3.56 28.57
N PHE A 194 3.95 4.39 28.00
CA PHE A 194 3.76 5.77 28.43
C PHE A 194 3.11 5.86 29.81
N LYS A 195 2.18 4.95 30.13
CA LYS A 195 1.60 4.87 31.46
C LYS A 195 2.65 4.48 32.51
N ASP A 196 3.55 3.56 32.15
CA ASP A 196 4.62 3.09 33.04
C ASP A 196 5.70 4.17 33.24
N ASN A 197 6.07 4.90 32.18
CA ASN A 197 7.02 6.01 32.25
C ASN A 197 6.61 7.22 31.37
N PRO A 198 5.80 8.16 31.90
CA PRO A 198 5.24 9.27 31.11
C PRO A 198 6.23 10.32 30.61
N ASN A 199 7.48 10.28 31.08
CA ASN A 199 8.53 11.24 30.71
C ASN A 199 9.62 10.60 29.83
N ASP A 200 9.43 9.35 29.38
CA ASP A 200 10.38 8.69 28.51
C ASP A 200 10.38 9.33 27.11
N PRO A 201 11.49 9.95 26.68
CA PRO A 201 11.56 10.63 25.39
C PRO A 201 11.38 9.69 24.22
N ARG A 202 11.81 8.42 24.33
CA ARG A 202 11.66 7.42 23.27
C ARG A 202 10.20 7.05 23.11
N VAL A 203 9.51 6.77 24.21
CA VAL A 203 8.10 6.39 24.19
C VAL A 203 7.25 7.52 23.60
N ILE A 204 7.46 8.75 24.06
CA ILE A 204 6.75 9.92 23.53
C ILE A 204 7.02 10.11 22.03
N TYR A 205 8.28 9.92 21.59
CA TYR A 205 8.65 10.04 20.19
C TYR A 205 7.90 9.03 19.31
N TYR A 206 7.91 7.75 19.69
CA TYR A 206 7.23 6.72 18.90
C TYR A 206 5.72 6.80 18.98
N ILE A 207 5.14 7.31 20.07
CA ILE A 207 3.71 7.65 20.10
C ILE A 207 3.40 8.72 19.06
N ALA A 208 4.16 9.81 19.04
CA ALA A 208 3.95 10.90 18.10
C ALA A 208 4.12 10.43 16.64
N LYS A 209 5.18 9.65 16.34
CA LYS A 209 5.38 9.06 15.01
C LYS A 209 4.29 8.07 14.63
N THR A 210 3.79 7.27 15.57
CA THR A 210 2.70 6.32 15.30
C THR A 210 1.40 7.06 15.00
N TYR A 211 1.07 8.13 15.73
CA TYR A 211 -0.08 8.98 15.39
C TYR A 211 0.08 9.69 14.06
N TYR A 212 1.29 10.16 13.73
CA TYR A 212 1.58 10.74 12.42
C TYR A 212 1.32 9.73 11.30
N ASN A 213 1.78 8.48 11.45
CA ASN A 213 1.55 7.40 10.48
C ASN A 213 0.09 6.94 10.41
N LEU A 214 -0.72 7.25 11.43
CA LEU A 214 -2.17 7.05 11.44
C LEU A 214 -2.93 8.28 10.91
N GLU A 215 -2.23 9.28 10.38
CA GLU A 215 -2.78 10.56 9.89
C GLU A 215 -3.54 11.35 10.97
N ARG A 216 -3.31 11.04 12.25
CA ARG A 216 -3.85 11.76 13.40
C ARG A 216 -2.89 12.88 13.79
N TYR A 217 -2.78 13.88 12.92
CA TYR A 217 -1.75 14.92 13.01
C TYR A 217 -1.86 15.79 14.27
N ASP A 218 -3.07 16.10 14.74
CA ASP A 218 -3.27 16.86 15.98
C ASP A 218 -2.73 16.10 17.20
N ASP A 219 -3.02 14.80 17.30
CA ASP A 219 -2.48 13.94 18.37
C ASP A 219 -0.96 13.83 18.26
N ALA A 220 -0.44 13.65 17.05
CA ALA A 220 0.99 13.59 16.80
C ALA A 220 1.69 14.88 17.27
N LEU A 221 1.16 16.04 16.88
CA LEU A 221 1.69 17.34 17.26
C LEU A 221 1.64 17.54 18.78
N PHE A 222 0.55 17.15 19.44
CA PHE A 222 0.44 17.18 20.89
C PHE A 222 1.57 16.42 21.57
N TYR A 223 1.87 15.18 21.13
CA TYR A 223 2.96 14.40 21.71
C TYR A 223 4.35 14.95 21.35
N PHE A 224 4.56 15.45 20.12
CA PHE A 224 5.83 16.10 19.77
C PHE A 224 6.12 17.34 20.64
N GLN A 225 5.09 18.10 21.02
CA GLN A 225 5.20 19.29 21.86
C GLN A 225 5.23 19.00 23.37
N LYS A 226 4.86 17.78 23.78
CA LYS A 226 4.75 17.39 25.19
C LYS A 226 6.10 17.35 25.92
N LEU A 227 7.17 17.03 25.21
CA LEU A 227 8.47 16.79 25.81
C LEU A 227 9.18 18.10 26.17
N LYS A 228 9.64 18.22 27.42
CA LYS A 228 10.53 19.31 27.82
C LYS A 228 11.98 18.86 27.60
N PHE A 229 12.75 19.59 26.78
CA PHE A 229 14.09 19.21 26.30
C PHE A 229 15.24 19.22 27.34
N LYS A 230 14.97 18.94 28.62
CA LYS A 230 16.02 18.91 29.65
C LYS A 230 16.64 17.51 29.73
N ASN A 231 17.96 17.42 29.57
CA ASN A 231 18.74 16.17 29.64
C ASN A 231 18.36 15.09 28.60
N ILE A 232 17.86 15.51 27.44
CA ILE A 232 17.52 14.62 26.33
C ILE A 232 18.66 14.60 25.33
N ASP A 233 18.89 13.43 24.72
CA ASP A 233 19.87 13.27 23.65
C ASP A 233 19.55 14.20 22.48
N ILE A 234 20.59 14.81 21.91
CA ILE A 234 20.45 15.84 20.87
C ILE A 234 19.74 15.31 19.62
N GLU A 235 19.89 14.02 19.28
CA GLU A 235 19.19 13.39 18.15
C GLU A 235 17.68 13.38 18.35
N TYR A 236 17.22 13.06 19.56
CA TYR A 236 15.80 13.15 19.90
C TYR A 236 15.35 14.60 19.84
N GLN A 237 16.05 15.53 20.50
CA GLN A 237 15.67 16.95 20.49
C GLN A 237 15.47 17.48 19.06
N PHE A 238 16.43 17.22 18.18
CA PHE A 238 16.32 17.61 16.79
C PHE A 238 15.13 16.94 16.09
N SER A 239 14.99 15.62 16.22
CA SER A 239 13.94 14.87 15.53
C SER A 239 12.55 15.30 15.99
N PHE A 240 12.36 15.57 17.29
CA PHE A 240 11.15 16.16 17.85
C PHE A 240 10.80 17.51 17.22
N HIS A 241 11.75 18.45 17.16
CA HIS A 241 11.51 19.75 16.55
C HIS A 241 11.20 19.63 15.05
N TYR A 242 12.01 18.84 14.34
CA TYR A 242 11.86 18.63 12.91
C TYR A 242 10.51 17.97 12.55
N ASP A 243 10.16 16.87 13.22
CA ASP A 243 8.90 16.17 13.01
C ASP A 243 7.70 17.03 13.45
N SER A 244 7.83 17.84 14.52
CA SER A 244 6.80 18.81 14.92
C SER A 244 6.53 19.86 13.84
N ILE A 245 7.58 20.37 13.18
CA ILE A 245 7.45 21.35 12.08
C ILE A 245 6.74 20.69 10.89
N CYS A 246 7.18 19.48 10.51
CA CYS A 246 6.55 18.74 9.42
C CYS A 246 5.07 18.43 9.72
N THR A 247 4.76 17.99 10.94
CA THR A 247 3.39 17.70 11.37
C THR A 247 2.53 18.97 11.38
N SER A 248 3.06 20.10 11.85
CA SER A 248 2.35 21.39 11.80
C SER A 248 2.06 21.84 10.37
N PHE A 249 2.98 21.58 9.43
CA PHE A 249 2.73 21.83 8.01
C PHE A 249 1.61 20.94 7.45
N MET A 250 1.53 19.67 7.84
CA MET A 250 0.41 18.80 7.42
C MET A 250 -0.96 19.31 7.90
N ILE A 251 -1.01 19.99 9.05
CA ILE A 251 -2.25 20.57 9.60
C ILE A 251 -2.61 21.89 8.92
N ASN A 252 -1.63 22.80 8.79
CA ASN A 252 -1.90 24.19 8.41
C ASN A 252 -1.67 24.48 6.92
N ASN A 253 -0.87 23.65 6.23
CA ASN A 253 -0.42 23.81 4.84
C ASN A 253 0.19 25.19 4.54
N ASP A 254 0.90 25.78 5.51
CA ASP A 254 1.54 27.10 5.37
C ASP A 254 3.05 26.97 5.10
N SER A 255 3.42 27.16 3.84
CA SER A 255 4.80 27.07 3.37
C SER A 255 5.73 28.15 3.95
N ASN A 256 5.21 29.32 4.34
CA ASN A 256 6.02 30.39 4.92
C ASN A 256 6.36 30.09 6.38
N ILE A 257 5.38 29.59 7.14
CA ILE A 257 5.62 29.12 8.52
C ILE A 257 6.62 27.96 8.52
N MET A 258 6.48 27.02 7.57
CA MET A 258 7.40 25.90 7.43
C MET A 258 8.83 26.37 7.10
N GLU A 259 9.00 27.25 6.11
CA GLU A 259 10.30 27.82 5.75
C GLU A 259 10.98 28.51 6.94
N ASN A 260 10.26 29.39 7.63
CA ASN A 260 10.79 30.11 8.80
C ASN A 260 11.21 29.14 9.92
N SER A 261 10.36 28.15 10.20
CA SER A 261 10.62 27.15 11.26
C SER A 261 11.81 26.26 10.92
N LEU A 262 11.89 25.76 9.68
CA LEU A 262 13.03 24.97 9.21
C LEU A 262 14.33 25.78 9.23
N THR A 263 14.30 27.03 8.79
CA THR A 263 15.46 27.93 8.81
C THR A 263 15.98 28.15 10.22
N SER A 264 15.09 28.29 11.21
CA SER A 264 15.49 28.40 12.62
C SER A 264 16.20 27.13 13.15
N LEU A 265 15.86 25.96 12.61
CA LEU A 265 16.45 24.68 13.00
C LEU A 265 17.82 24.42 12.34
N ILE A 266 18.18 25.13 11.27
CA ILE A 266 19.48 25.00 10.58
C ILE A 266 20.64 25.23 11.54
N GLN A 267 20.54 26.20 12.46
CA GLN A 267 21.62 26.49 13.40
C GLN A 267 21.88 25.29 14.33
N LEU A 268 20.82 24.67 14.83
CA LEU A 268 20.91 23.44 15.63
C LEU A 268 21.50 22.31 14.78
N ASN A 269 21.04 22.17 13.54
CA ASN A 269 21.52 21.16 12.60
C ASN A 269 23.03 21.25 12.36
N ASN A 270 23.51 22.44 11.99
CA ASN A 270 24.90 22.70 11.68
C ASN A 270 25.80 22.53 12.91
N LYS A 271 25.30 22.88 14.09
CA LYS A 271 26.06 22.76 15.34
C LYS A 271 26.28 21.31 15.77
N TYR A 272 25.29 20.45 15.60
CA TYR A 272 25.30 19.11 16.24
C TYR A 272 25.38 17.94 15.26
N PHE A 273 24.92 18.11 14.01
CA PHE A 273 24.89 17.03 13.04
C PHE A 273 25.81 17.29 11.85
N ASN A 274 25.93 18.54 11.38
CA ASN A 274 26.74 19.04 10.24
C ASN A 274 26.65 18.23 8.92
N SER A 275 25.84 17.18 8.89
CA SER A 275 25.74 16.16 7.84
C SER A 275 24.29 15.75 7.55
N ARG A 276 23.34 16.16 8.39
CA ARG A 276 21.90 16.04 8.11
C ARG A 276 21.47 17.06 7.06
N LYS A 277 20.80 16.60 6.00
CA LYS A 277 20.47 17.36 4.77
C LYS A 277 18.98 17.36 4.46
N GLU A 278 18.16 16.83 5.35
CA GLU A 278 16.72 16.78 5.19
C GLU A 278 16.09 18.18 5.27
N ILE A 279 16.62 19.06 6.12
CA ILE A 279 16.20 20.47 6.16
C ILE A 279 16.56 21.16 4.84
N ASP A 280 17.80 21.00 4.37
CA ASP A 280 18.25 21.59 3.11
C ASP A 280 17.37 21.11 1.93
N TYR A 281 17.09 19.81 1.87
CA TYR A 281 16.20 19.22 0.86
C TYR A 281 14.79 19.81 0.93
N LYS A 282 14.15 19.85 2.12
CA LYS A 282 12.79 20.40 2.27
C LYS A 282 12.72 21.88 1.89
N LEU A 283 13.75 22.67 2.22
CA LEU A 283 13.82 24.07 1.78
C LEU A 283 13.96 24.18 0.27
N ALA A 284 14.77 23.34 -0.38
CA ALA A 284 14.87 23.31 -1.84
C ALA A 284 13.52 22.97 -2.51
N VAL A 285 12.75 22.03 -1.93
CA VAL A 285 11.38 21.73 -2.39
C VAL A 285 10.49 22.96 -2.25
N LEU A 286 10.47 23.61 -1.08
CA LEU A 286 9.65 24.81 -0.85
C LEU A 286 10.00 25.96 -1.82
N TYR A 287 11.29 26.20 -2.05
CA TYR A 287 11.70 27.24 -3.01
C TYR A 287 11.30 26.89 -4.44
N LYS A 288 11.44 25.63 -4.85
CA LYS A 288 10.97 25.18 -6.16
C LYS A 288 9.46 25.36 -6.31
N ASP A 289 8.67 24.96 -5.31
CA ASP A 289 7.20 25.07 -5.34
C ASP A 289 6.73 26.54 -5.36
N LYS A 290 7.53 27.45 -4.78
CA LYS A 290 7.33 28.92 -4.88
C LYS A 290 7.80 29.52 -6.22
N GLY A 291 8.31 28.71 -7.15
CA GLY A 291 8.87 29.16 -8.43
C GLY A 291 10.26 29.80 -8.33
N GLN A 292 10.91 29.74 -7.17
CA GLN A 292 12.24 30.31 -6.92
C GLN A 292 13.34 29.28 -7.26
N ILE A 293 13.42 28.92 -8.54
CA ILE A 293 14.24 27.79 -9.01
C ILE A 293 15.74 28.01 -8.73
N GLU A 294 16.24 29.23 -8.84
CA GLU A 294 17.65 29.56 -8.57
C GLU A 294 18.04 29.34 -7.10
N TRP A 295 17.11 29.57 -6.17
CA TRP A 295 17.35 29.34 -4.74
C TRP A 295 17.41 27.84 -4.43
N ALA A 296 16.49 27.07 -5.03
CA ALA A 296 16.54 25.61 -4.97
C ALA A 296 17.87 25.08 -5.53
N ASP A 297 18.33 25.60 -6.67
CA ASP A 297 19.59 25.21 -7.30
C ASP A 297 20.81 25.47 -6.39
N GLN A 298 20.87 26.65 -5.76
CA GLN A 298 21.97 27.00 -4.85
C GLN A 298 22.07 26.03 -3.66
N ILE A 299 20.94 25.59 -3.11
CA ILE A 299 20.92 24.60 -2.02
C ILE A 299 21.35 23.23 -2.56
N LEU A 300 20.76 22.79 -3.68
CA LEU A 300 21.00 21.47 -4.25
C LEU A 300 22.46 21.26 -4.67
N ASN A 301 23.10 22.28 -5.26
CA ASN A 301 24.53 22.22 -5.61
C ASN A 301 25.42 21.99 -4.37
N LYS A 302 25.01 22.41 -3.17
CA LYS A 302 25.77 22.19 -1.92
C LYS A 302 25.58 20.79 -1.35
N ILE A 303 24.45 20.13 -1.64
CA ILE A 303 24.06 18.88 -0.96
C ILE A 303 24.04 17.64 -1.88
N ILE A 304 24.12 17.80 -3.21
CA ILE A 304 24.01 16.70 -4.18
C ILE A 304 25.01 15.56 -3.94
N ASN A 305 26.21 15.89 -3.42
CA ASN A 305 27.27 14.92 -3.13
C ASN A 305 27.43 14.65 -1.63
N CYS A 306 26.40 14.93 -0.81
CA CYS A 306 26.47 14.70 0.62
C CYS A 306 26.49 13.20 0.96
N LYS A 307 27.13 12.85 2.07
CA LYS A 307 27.12 11.48 2.61
C LYS A 307 26.02 11.37 3.66
N LYS A 308 25.37 10.21 3.68
CA LYS A 308 24.37 9.84 4.69
C LYS A 308 25.01 9.84 6.10
N PRO A 309 24.44 10.57 7.08
CA PRO A 309 24.88 10.49 8.48
C PRO A 309 24.49 9.15 9.11
N LYS A 310 25.29 8.71 10.10
CA LYS A 310 24.92 7.61 11.01
C LYS A 310 24.27 8.18 12.25
N LEU A 311 23.02 7.79 12.52
CA LEU A 311 22.29 8.16 13.74
C LEU A 311 22.27 6.98 14.72
N ILE A 312 22.22 7.26 16.02
CA ILE A 312 22.30 6.24 17.08
C ILE A 312 20.93 5.98 17.72
N ASN A 313 20.12 7.02 17.90
CA ASN A 313 18.90 6.98 18.69
C ASN A 313 17.63 7.22 17.85
N THR A 314 17.75 7.94 16.73
CA THR A 314 16.61 8.24 15.84
C THR A 314 16.82 7.74 14.41
N ILE A 315 15.75 7.75 13.62
CA ILE A 315 15.73 7.22 12.25
C ILE A 315 16.00 8.35 11.26
N LEU A 316 16.80 8.06 10.24
CA LEU A 316 17.05 8.95 9.13
C LEU A 316 16.06 8.69 7.98
N GLU A 317 15.59 9.76 7.34
CA GLU A 317 14.88 9.68 6.06
C GLU A 317 15.88 9.34 4.94
N SER A 318 16.20 8.06 4.82
CA SER A 318 17.28 7.56 3.96
C SER A 318 17.05 7.89 2.48
N ASP A 319 15.81 7.78 2.02
CA ASP A 319 15.41 8.06 0.64
C ASP A 319 15.75 9.49 0.18
N ILE A 320 15.81 10.45 1.11
CA ILE A 320 16.21 11.82 0.80
C ILE A 320 17.60 11.85 0.15
N TYR A 321 18.52 11.06 0.69
CA TYR A 321 19.92 11.01 0.25
C TYR A 321 20.09 10.16 -1.00
N ASP A 322 19.46 8.98 -0.99
CA ASP A 322 19.71 7.95 -1.98
C ASP A 322 18.98 8.24 -3.31
N PHE A 323 17.84 8.94 -3.26
CA PHE A 323 16.98 9.19 -4.42
C PHE A 323 16.51 10.65 -4.54
N LEU A 324 15.90 11.24 -3.50
CA LEU A 324 15.13 12.48 -3.67
C LEU A 324 15.99 13.73 -3.91
N ILE A 325 17.14 13.90 -3.24
CA ILE A 325 18.08 14.99 -3.53
C ILE A 325 18.60 14.90 -4.98
N PRO A 326 19.13 13.74 -5.45
CA PRO A 326 19.54 13.59 -6.84
C PRO A 326 18.41 13.82 -7.84
N TYR A 327 17.21 13.31 -7.55
CA TYR A 327 16.04 13.49 -8.41
C TYR A 327 15.64 14.97 -8.53
N LEU A 328 15.53 15.68 -7.41
CA LEU A 328 15.21 17.10 -7.39
C LEU A 328 16.30 17.94 -8.07
N TYR A 329 17.57 17.56 -7.93
CA TYR A 329 18.68 18.19 -8.66
C TYR A 329 18.51 18.07 -10.18
N ILE A 330 18.20 16.87 -10.68
CA ILE A 330 17.94 16.65 -12.11
C ILE A 330 16.81 17.55 -12.60
N ASP A 331 15.68 17.55 -11.88
CA ASP A 331 14.51 18.36 -12.23
C ASP A 331 14.84 19.86 -12.25
N VAL A 332 15.47 20.40 -11.22
CA VAL A 332 15.89 21.82 -11.16
C VAL A 332 16.86 22.17 -12.28
N LYS A 333 17.85 21.32 -12.59
CA LYS A 333 18.79 21.56 -13.70
C LYS A 333 18.10 21.57 -15.06
N ILE A 334 17.10 20.74 -15.28
CA ILE A 334 16.31 20.74 -16.51
C ILE A 334 15.48 22.02 -16.62
N ASN A 335 14.82 22.44 -15.53
CA ASN A 335 14.05 23.71 -15.51
C ASN A 335 14.93 24.93 -15.82
N LEU A 336 16.21 24.90 -15.43
CA LEU A 336 17.19 25.95 -15.75
C LEU A 336 17.83 25.81 -17.15
N GLY A 337 17.45 24.81 -17.95
CA GLY A 337 18.06 24.53 -19.26
C GLY A 337 19.48 23.94 -19.17
N GLN A 338 19.96 23.59 -17.98
CA GLN A 338 21.31 23.08 -17.71
C GLN A 338 21.38 21.55 -17.83
N ILE A 339 20.83 20.99 -18.90
CA ILE A 339 20.64 19.54 -19.10
C ILE A 339 21.95 18.75 -18.95
N ASN A 340 23.08 19.29 -19.41
CA ASN A 340 24.39 18.64 -19.30
C ASN A 340 24.80 18.32 -17.85
N LEU A 341 24.36 19.13 -16.88
CA LEU A 341 24.62 18.88 -15.45
C LEU A 341 23.68 17.82 -14.86
N ALA A 342 22.49 17.65 -15.44
CA ALA A 342 21.51 16.65 -15.01
C ALA A 342 21.88 15.23 -15.46
N ILE A 343 22.45 15.07 -16.66
CA ILE A 343 22.72 13.77 -17.31
C ILE A 343 23.53 12.80 -16.41
N PRO A 344 24.63 13.20 -15.73
CA PRO A 344 25.39 12.26 -14.89
C PRO A 344 24.57 11.69 -13.75
N GLN A 345 23.75 12.51 -13.07
CA GLN A 345 22.88 12.05 -11.99
C GLN A 345 21.74 11.19 -12.52
N LEU A 346 21.16 11.55 -13.66
CA LEU A 346 20.13 10.75 -14.30
C LEU A 346 20.64 9.35 -14.68
N LYS A 347 21.84 9.25 -15.26
CA LYS A 347 22.47 7.96 -15.57
C LYS A 347 22.68 7.12 -14.30
N ARG A 348 23.25 7.73 -13.25
CA ARG A 348 23.46 7.07 -11.96
C ARG A 348 22.16 6.53 -11.37
N LEU A 349 21.11 7.35 -11.36
CA LEU A 349 19.81 6.92 -10.85
C LEU A 349 19.16 5.85 -11.74
N LEU A 350 19.30 5.90 -13.07
CA LEU A 350 18.79 4.87 -13.97
C LEU A 350 19.56 3.54 -13.85
N GLU A 351 20.84 3.56 -13.49
CA GLU A 351 21.58 2.33 -13.17
C GLU A 351 21.05 1.67 -11.88
N LEU A 352 20.72 2.49 -10.88
CA LEU A 352 20.19 2.01 -9.59
C LEU A 352 18.69 1.64 -9.67
N TYR A 353 17.93 2.37 -10.48
CA TYR A 353 16.47 2.30 -10.62
C TYR A 353 16.06 2.25 -12.11
N PRO A 354 16.42 1.19 -12.85
CA PRO A 354 16.26 1.13 -14.31
C PRO A 354 14.81 1.18 -14.80
N ASN A 355 13.87 0.78 -13.94
CA ASN A 355 12.44 0.75 -14.26
C ASN A 355 11.66 1.92 -13.64
N ASN A 356 12.35 2.90 -13.03
CA ASN A 356 11.68 4.02 -12.39
C ASN A 356 11.13 4.96 -13.46
N GLN A 357 9.80 5.02 -13.55
CA GLN A 357 9.10 5.74 -14.61
C GLN A 357 9.47 7.24 -14.68
N PRO A 358 9.53 8.01 -13.56
CA PRO A 358 10.00 9.40 -13.59
C PRO A 358 11.36 9.60 -14.27
N LEU A 359 12.33 8.73 -13.99
CA LEU A 359 13.66 8.83 -14.58
C LEU A 359 13.64 8.48 -16.07
N LEU A 360 12.89 7.44 -16.46
CA LEU A 360 12.71 7.08 -17.87
C LEU A 360 12.05 8.24 -18.64
N ASN A 361 11.01 8.85 -18.07
CA ASN A 361 10.34 10.00 -18.63
C ASN A 361 11.31 11.16 -18.91
N ILE A 362 12.15 11.48 -17.92
CA ILE A 362 13.19 12.52 -18.05
C ILE A 362 14.19 12.15 -19.14
N LYS A 363 14.67 10.90 -19.17
CA LYS A 363 15.59 10.40 -20.22
C LYS A 363 14.99 10.60 -21.61
N TYR A 364 13.76 10.15 -21.82
CA TYR A 364 13.10 10.28 -23.12
C TYR A 364 12.86 11.74 -23.51
N ALA A 365 12.41 12.59 -22.57
CA ALA A 365 12.22 14.02 -22.84
C ALA A 365 13.52 14.74 -23.23
N ILE A 366 14.65 14.37 -22.63
CA ILE A 366 15.97 14.90 -23.01
C ILE A 366 16.41 14.38 -24.39
N CYS A 367 16.14 13.11 -24.71
CA CYS A 367 16.49 12.48 -25.98
C CYS A 367 15.63 12.96 -27.16
N ASP A 368 14.36 13.30 -26.93
CA ASP A 368 13.39 13.73 -27.95
C ASP A 368 13.87 14.97 -28.72
N ASN A 369 14.56 15.89 -28.04
CA ASN A 369 15.17 17.08 -28.67
C ASN A 369 16.27 16.77 -29.71
N SER A 370 16.73 15.52 -29.83
CA SER A 370 17.80 15.12 -30.75
C SER A 370 17.35 14.25 -31.93
N ILE A 371 16.10 13.78 -32.00
CA ILE A 371 15.62 12.91 -33.09
C ILE A 371 14.30 13.42 -33.65
N ASN A 372 14.42 14.35 -34.59
CA ASN A 372 13.48 14.48 -35.69
C ASN A 372 13.42 13.15 -36.47
N SER A 373 12.44 12.29 -36.20
CA SER A 373 11.97 11.29 -37.17
C SER A 373 10.44 11.33 -37.28
N SER A 374 10.04 12.24 -38.14
CA SER A 374 8.70 12.70 -38.51
C SER A 374 7.83 11.67 -39.25
N ILE A 375 7.85 10.40 -38.86
CA ILE A 375 6.87 9.39 -39.33
C ILE A 375 6.34 8.63 -38.12
N LYS A 376 5.24 9.15 -37.57
CA LYS A 376 4.46 8.45 -36.55
C LYS A 376 3.62 7.39 -37.25
N LEU A 377 3.60 6.17 -36.69
CA LEU A 377 2.77 5.09 -37.24
C LEU A 377 1.31 5.40 -36.92
N SER A 378 0.56 5.85 -37.92
CA SER A 378 -0.89 5.97 -37.86
C SER A 378 -1.54 4.71 -38.44
N SER A 379 -2.56 4.20 -37.75
CA SER A 379 -3.44 3.16 -38.31
C SER A 379 -4.63 3.81 -39.01
N ASN A 380 -5.26 3.08 -39.95
CA ASN A 380 -6.55 3.50 -40.52
C ASN A 380 -7.66 3.60 -39.45
N ASN A 381 -7.50 2.90 -38.32
CA ASN A 381 -8.40 2.96 -37.18
C ASN A 381 -7.92 3.98 -36.16
N LYS A 382 -8.87 4.64 -35.45
CA LYS A 382 -8.55 5.48 -34.30
C LYS A 382 -7.92 4.65 -33.18
N THR A 383 -6.87 5.18 -32.57
CA THR A 383 -6.13 4.53 -31.48
C THR A 383 -6.62 5.03 -30.13
N ILE A 384 -7.02 4.11 -29.25
CA ILE A 384 -7.38 4.39 -27.86
C ILE A 384 -6.49 3.58 -26.91
N VAL A 385 -5.96 4.26 -25.90
CA VAL A 385 -5.01 3.69 -24.94
C VAL A 385 -5.58 3.84 -23.55
N PHE A 386 -5.72 2.74 -22.82
CA PHE A 386 -6.02 2.74 -21.39
C PHE A 386 -4.72 2.54 -20.60
N HIS A 387 -4.34 3.51 -19.78
CA HIS A 387 -3.15 3.41 -18.93
C HIS A 387 -3.58 3.09 -17.49
N THR A 388 -3.36 1.86 -17.04
CA THR A 388 -3.78 1.37 -15.72
C THR A 388 -2.69 1.49 -14.65
N GLY A 389 -1.69 2.33 -14.89
CA GLY A 389 -0.55 2.55 -13.99
C GLY A 389 0.61 1.57 -14.26
N GLY A 390 1.58 1.57 -13.35
CA GLY A 390 2.79 0.75 -13.45
C GLY A 390 3.34 0.40 -12.07
N GLU A 391 4.52 0.89 -11.74
CA GLU A 391 5.15 0.67 -10.43
C GLU A 391 4.34 1.23 -9.24
N GLN A 392 3.53 2.24 -9.46
CA GLN A 392 2.62 2.82 -8.47
C GLN A 392 1.32 2.01 -8.29
N SER A 393 1.04 1.06 -9.20
CA SER A 393 -0.18 0.27 -9.11
C SER A 393 -0.16 -0.62 -7.88
N ILE A 394 -1.30 -0.70 -7.19
CA ILE A 394 -1.50 -1.62 -6.06
C ILE A 394 -1.50 -3.07 -6.58
N PHE A 395 -1.96 -3.29 -7.81
CA PHE A 395 -2.02 -4.60 -8.43
C PHE A 395 -1.02 -4.66 -9.59
N LYS A 396 0.02 -5.48 -9.42
CA LYS A 396 1.13 -5.64 -10.36
C LYS A 396 1.21 -7.07 -10.87
N ASN A 397 1.88 -7.23 -12.01
CA ASN A 397 2.17 -8.51 -12.63
C ASN A 397 0.90 -9.37 -12.74
N TRP A 398 -0.18 -8.82 -13.30
CA TRP A 398 -1.45 -9.52 -13.44
C TRP A 398 -1.63 -10.05 -14.87
N ASN A 399 -2.49 -11.06 -15.02
CA ASN A 399 -2.76 -11.71 -16.30
C ASN A 399 -4.13 -11.30 -16.90
N PRO A 400 -4.17 -10.67 -18.10
CA PRO A 400 -5.40 -10.24 -18.75
C PRO A 400 -6.28 -11.40 -19.23
N LYS A 401 -5.74 -12.63 -19.32
CA LYS A 401 -6.49 -13.84 -19.72
C LYS A 401 -7.31 -14.44 -18.58
N GLY A 402 -7.17 -13.92 -17.37
CA GLY A 402 -7.89 -14.39 -16.18
C GLY A 402 -6.94 -14.66 -15.03
N ASP A 403 -6.99 -13.79 -14.04
CA ASP A 403 -6.16 -13.86 -12.84
C ASP A 403 -7.00 -13.53 -11.60
N SER A 404 -6.60 -14.05 -10.44
CA SER A 404 -7.17 -13.65 -9.15
C SER A 404 -6.62 -12.32 -8.63
N ARG A 405 -5.52 -11.82 -9.21
CA ARG A 405 -4.79 -10.60 -8.80
C ARG A 405 -5.30 -9.29 -9.40
N ILE A 406 -6.24 -9.32 -10.35
CA ILE A 406 -6.87 -8.12 -10.93
C ILE A 406 -7.93 -7.54 -9.98
N SER A 407 -8.09 -6.22 -10.02
CA SER A 407 -9.11 -5.51 -9.24
C SER A 407 -10.25 -4.99 -10.11
N GLY A 408 -11.21 -4.29 -9.49
CA GLY A 408 -12.37 -3.75 -10.17
C GLY A 408 -12.01 -2.75 -11.29
N SER A 409 -11.00 -1.89 -11.09
CA SER A 409 -10.58 -0.92 -12.11
C SER A 409 -9.96 -1.59 -13.34
N GLU A 410 -9.11 -2.59 -13.16
CA GLU A 410 -8.50 -3.30 -14.30
C GLU A 410 -9.55 -4.13 -15.03
N HIS A 411 -10.49 -4.76 -14.30
CA HIS A 411 -11.64 -5.40 -14.92
C HIS A 411 -12.46 -4.42 -15.76
N MET A 412 -12.72 -3.22 -15.24
CA MET A 412 -13.46 -2.19 -15.96
C MET A 412 -12.70 -1.74 -17.23
N ALA A 413 -11.40 -1.52 -17.15
CA ALA A 413 -10.56 -1.16 -18.31
C ALA A 413 -10.51 -2.26 -19.38
N ILE A 414 -10.29 -3.53 -18.99
CA ILE A 414 -10.24 -4.67 -19.93
C ILE A 414 -11.56 -4.80 -20.68
N ASN A 415 -12.68 -4.76 -19.97
CA ASN A 415 -13.99 -4.98 -20.57
C ASN A 415 -14.40 -3.80 -21.47
N LEU A 416 -14.11 -2.57 -21.06
CA LEU A 416 -14.40 -1.41 -21.87
C LEU A 416 -13.51 -1.36 -23.12
N ALA A 417 -12.23 -1.73 -23.00
CA ALA A 417 -11.30 -1.87 -24.12
C ALA A 417 -11.82 -2.86 -25.18
N GLN A 418 -12.35 -4.01 -24.75
CA GLN A 418 -12.96 -4.99 -25.66
C GLN A 418 -14.19 -4.43 -26.39
N GLU A 419 -15.03 -3.63 -25.72
CA GLU A 419 -16.16 -2.97 -26.39
C GLU A 419 -15.69 -1.90 -27.40
N PHE A 420 -14.65 -1.12 -27.08
CA PHE A 420 -14.06 -0.18 -28.04
C PHE A 420 -13.50 -0.89 -29.27
N HIS A 421 -12.85 -2.04 -29.09
CA HIS A 421 -12.37 -2.87 -30.21
C HIS A 421 -13.52 -3.28 -31.13
N LYS A 422 -14.67 -3.70 -30.58
CA LYS A 422 -15.88 -4.02 -31.36
C LYS A 422 -16.44 -2.82 -32.14
N LYS A 423 -16.20 -1.59 -31.68
CA LYS A 423 -16.55 -0.35 -32.40
C LYS A 423 -15.49 0.07 -33.44
N GLY A 424 -14.48 -0.75 -33.69
CA GLY A 424 -13.48 -0.54 -34.74
C GLY A 424 -12.23 0.24 -34.30
N TYR A 425 -12.05 0.48 -33.01
CA TYR A 425 -10.84 1.13 -32.50
C TYR A 425 -9.67 0.14 -32.45
N ARG A 426 -8.46 0.64 -32.63
CA ARG A 426 -7.24 -0.06 -32.21
C ARG A 426 -7.03 0.24 -30.74
N VAL A 427 -7.00 -0.78 -29.90
CA VAL A 427 -7.07 -0.62 -28.44
C VAL A 427 -5.84 -1.16 -27.76
N PHE A 428 -5.24 -0.35 -26.89
CA PHE A 428 -4.13 -0.73 -26.06
C PHE A 428 -4.47 -0.62 -24.58
N ILE A 429 -3.92 -1.53 -23.78
CA ILE A 429 -3.84 -1.40 -22.32
C ILE A 429 -2.36 -1.38 -21.92
N ILE A 430 -1.97 -0.29 -21.26
CA ILE A 430 -0.64 -0.11 -20.67
C ILE A 430 -0.74 -0.40 -19.18
N GLY A 431 0.04 -1.37 -18.69
CA GLY A 431 -0.06 -1.87 -17.32
C GLY A 431 1.14 -2.69 -16.87
N SER A 432 1.06 -3.32 -15.69
CA SER A 432 2.09 -4.22 -15.16
C SER A 432 1.62 -5.68 -15.28
N PHE A 433 2.32 -6.44 -16.13
CA PHE A 433 1.90 -7.78 -16.54
C PHE A 433 2.90 -8.86 -16.11
N GLU A 434 2.46 -10.12 -16.05
CA GLU A 434 3.37 -11.24 -15.82
C GLU A 434 4.34 -11.39 -17.00
N GLU A 435 5.64 -11.55 -16.75
CA GLU A 435 6.62 -11.74 -17.84
C GLU A 435 6.29 -12.96 -18.71
N SER A 436 5.72 -14.01 -18.11
CA SER A 436 5.38 -15.25 -18.81
C SER A 436 4.28 -15.12 -19.88
N ILE A 437 3.48 -14.05 -19.83
CA ILE A 437 2.41 -13.82 -20.82
C ILE A 437 2.84 -12.88 -21.94
N LEU A 438 3.96 -12.18 -21.73
CA LEU A 438 4.50 -11.23 -22.69
C LEU A 438 5.42 -11.98 -23.65
N ASP A 439 5.32 -11.65 -24.94
CA ASP A 439 6.23 -12.17 -25.94
C ASP A 439 7.58 -11.42 -25.88
N ILE A 440 8.50 -11.73 -26.82
CA ILE A 440 9.85 -11.15 -26.90
C ILE A 440 9.87 -9.61 -26.87
N ASP A 441 8.79 -8.97 -27.33
CA ASP A 441 8.66 -7.50 -27.38
C ASP A 441 7.91 -6.90 -26.19
N ASN A 442 7.72 -7.65 -25.09
CA ASN A 442 7.00 -7.20 -23.88
C ASN A 442 5.53 -6.81 -24.14
N GLN A 443 4.91 -7.51 -25.10
CA GLN A 443 3.53 -7.29 -25.53
C GLN A 443 2.75 -8.61 -25.56
N CYS A 444 1.43 -8.53 -25.42
CA CYS A 444 0.54 -9.66 -25.74
C CYS A 444 -0.78 -9.18 -26.33
N ILE A 445 -1.45 -10.03 -27.11
CA ILE A 445 -2.78 -9.73 -27.69
C ILE A 445 -3.81 -10.70 -27.11
N HIS A 446 -4.91 -10.17 -26.59
CA HIS A 446 -6.01 -10.98 -26.08
C HIS A 446 -7.36 -10.31 -26.36
N ASN A 447 -8.31 -11.06 -26.91
CA ASN A 447 -9.65 -10.59 -27.29
C ASN A 447 -9.66 -9.29 -28.11
N GLY A 448 -8.68 -9.13 -29.01
CA GLY A 448 -8.56 -7.94 -29.87
C GLY A 448 -7.95 -6.71 -29.20
N VAL A 449 -7.50 -6.82 -27.94
CA VAL A 449 -6.80 -5.77 -27.20
C VAL A 449 -5.31 -6.08 -27.13
N GLU A 450 -4.48 -5.07 -27.40
CA GLU A 450 -3.02 -5.12 -27.30
C GLU A 450 -2.59 -4.68 -25.88
N TYR A 451 -1.76 -5.47 -25.19
CA TYR A 451 -1.28 -5.19 -23.84
C TYR A 451 0.23 -4.96 -23.89
N ILE A 452 0.71 -3.85 -23.31
CA ILE A 452 2.14 -3.46 -23.33
C ILE A 452 2.58 -3.09 -21.92
N ASP A 453 3.71 -3.65 -21.48
CA ASP A 453 4.26 -3.33 -20.16
C ASP A 453 4.53 -1.82 -20.01
N TYR A 454 4.14 -1.27 -18.85
CA TYR A 454 4.15 0.17 -18.58
C TYR A 454 5.51 0.85 -18.81
N LYS A 455 6.61 0.11 -18.64
CA LYS A 455 7.97 0.62 -18.83
C LYS A 455 8.22 1.11 -20.26
N TYR A 456 7.46 0.58 -21.22
CA TYR A 456 7.56 0.92 -22.64
C TYR A 456 6.57 2.00 -23.08
N PHE A 457 5.78 2.58 -22.16
CA PHE A 457 4.80 3.60 -22.51
C PHE A 457 5.42 4.80 -23.25
N SER A 458 6.56 5.30 -22.76
CA SER A 458 7.26 6.42 -23.39
C SER A 458 7.74 6.10 -24.80
N GLU A 459 8.32 4.91 -25.00
CA GLU A 459 8.77 4.46 -26.33
C GLU A 459 7.58 4.28 -27.28
N PHE A 460 6.50 3.66 -26.81
CA PHE A 460 5.27 3.50 -27.55
C PHE A 460 4.69 4.86 -27.96
N ALA A 461 4.55 5.78 -27.01
CA ALA A 461 4.00 7.10 -27.26
C ALA A 461 4.89 7.93 -28.21
N LEU A 462 6.19 7.73 -28.25
CA LEU A 462 7.04 8.41 -29.26
C LEU A 462 6.83 7.88 -30.68
N LYS A 463 6.43 6.61 -30.83
CA LYS A 463 6.32 5.92 -32.12
C LYS A 463 4.94 5.97 -32.77
N TYR A 464 3.87 6.04 -31.96
CA TYR A 464 2.49 5.91 -32.42
C TYR A 464 1.66 7.17 -32.16
N GLU A 465 0.73 7.47 -33.05
CA GLU A 465 -0.29 8.50 -32.80
C GLU A 465 -1.39 7.96 -31.89
N ILE A 466 -1.74 8.71 -30.83
CA ILE A 466 -2.75 8.32 -29.85
C ILE A 466 -3.91 9.31 -29.92
N ASP A 467 -5.05 8.87 -30.47
CA ASP A 467 -6.23 9.73 -30.55
C ASP A 467 -6.83 9.99 -29.17
N ILE A 468 -6.88 8.95 -28.33
CA ILE A 468 -7.50 9.03 -27.01
C ILE A 468 -6.64 8.26 -26.00
N LEU A 469 -6.14 8.97 -24.99
CA LEU A 469 -5.47 8.38 -23.84
C LEU A 469 -6.39 8.48 -22.62
N ILE A 470 -6.78 7.33 -22.06
CA ILE A 470 -7.56 7.23 -20.83
C ILE A 470 -6.61 6.79 -19.72
N ILE A 471 -6.35 7.68 -18.78
CA ILE A 471 -5.64 7.34 -17.56
C ILE A 471 -6.64 6.73 -16.60
N SER A 472 -6.50 5.44 -16.30
CA SER A 472 -7.31 4.78 -15.28
C SER A 472 -6.60 4.90 -13.93
N ARG A 473 -7.19 5.69 -13.03
CA ARG A 473 -6.83 5.81 -11.61
C ARG A 473 -5.51 6.53 -11.29
N TYR A 474 -4.41 6.14 -11.92
CA TYR A 474 -3.06 6.52 -11.50
C TYR A 474 -2.49 7.68 -12.30
N THR A 475 -2.41 8.85 -11.68
CA THR A 475 -1.87 10.08 -12.30
C THR A 475 -0.38 10.31 -12.06
N ALA A 476 0.22 9.49 -11.19
CA ALA A 476 1.64 9.58 -10.90
C ALA A 476 2.47 9.29 -12.15
N ASN A 477 3.49 10.12 -12.40
CA ASN A 477 4.52 9.90 -13.42
C ASN A 477 4.00 9.89 -14.87
N LEU A 478 2.88 10.54 -15.14
CA LEU A 478 2.37 10.70 -16.50
C LEU A 478 3.27 11.63 -17.33
N VAL A 479 3.46 11.26 -18.60
CA VAL A 479 4.11 12.10 -19.61
C VAL A 479 3.13 12.32 -20.75
N TYR A 480 3.14 13.54 -21.26
CA TYR A 480 2.34 13.93 -22.41
C TYR A 480 3.28 14.22 -23.57
N TYR A 481 3.00 13.59 -24.69
CA TYR A 481 3.69 13.79 -25.95
C TYR A 481 2.73 14.47 -26.93
N ASP A 482 3.25 15.28 -27.85
CA ASP A 482 2.43 16.09 -28.75
C ASP A 482 1.54 15.26 -29.71
N ASN A 483 1.83 13.98 -29.88
CA ASN A 483 0.99 13.02 -30.63
C ASN A 483 -0.17 12.43 -29.84
N ILE A 484 -0.36 12.81 -28.58
CA ILE A 484 -1.52 12.43 -27.78
C ILE A 484 -2.58 13.52 -27.94
N LYS A 485 -3.62 13.27 -28.76
CA LYS A 485 -4.60 14.29 -29.13
C LYS A 485 -5.56 14.67 -28.01
N SER A 486 -5.95 13.71 -27.19
CA SER A 486 -6.90 13.93 -26.09
C SER A 486 -6.59 13.01 -24.93
N VAL A 487 -6.59 13.58 -23.73
CA VAL A 487 -6.33 12.85 -22.49
C VAL A 487 -7.54 12.97 -21.59
N TYR A 488 -8.02 11.85 -21.08
CA TYR A 488 -9.08 11.77 -20.09
C TYR A 488 -8.55 11.07 -18.83
N LEU A 489 -8.98 11.55 -17.66
CA LEU A 489 -8.70 10.87 -16.40
C LEU A 489 -9.96 10.15 -15.92
N TRP A 490 -9.90 8.83 -15.81
CA TRP A 490 -10.98 8.02 -15.27
C TRP A 490 -10.73 7.67 -13.81
N VAL A 491 -11.56 8.23 -12.92
CA VAL A 491 -11.33 8.20 -11.47
C VAL A 491 -12.13 7.07 -10.82
N HIS A 492 -11.44 6.08 -10.26
CA HIS A 492 -12.06 4.99 -9.50
C HIS A 492 -12.02 5.19 -7.98
N ASP A 493 -11.07 6.00 -7.47
CA ASP A 493 -10.95 6.31 -6.04
C ASP A 493 -11.77 7.55 -5.64
N VAL A 494 -11.88 7.82 -4.34
CA VAL A 494 -12.65 8.97 -3.81
C VAL A 494 -12.17 10.31 -4.41
N LEU A 495 -10.88 10.43 -4.68
CA LEU A 495 -10.25 11.55 -5.37
C LEU A 495 -9.22 11.03 -6.38
N PRO A 496 -8.91 11.78 -7.45
CA PRO A 496 -7.84 11.47 -8.42
C PRO A 496 -6.41 11.64 -7.86
N VAL A 497 -6.25 11.75 -6.54
CA VAL A 497 -4.96 11.92 -5.86
C VAL A 497 -4.73 10.65 -5.05
N THR A 498 -3.98 9.71 -5.62
CA THR A 498 -3.76 8.38 -5.03
C THR A 498 -2.45 8.30 -4.23
N ASP A 499 -1.65 9.34 -4.26
CA ASP A 499 -0.39 9.49 -3.55
C ASP A 499 -0.18 10.96 -3.15
N ASP A 500 0.80 11.23 -2.29
CA ASP A 500 1.18 12.59 -1.87
C ASP A 500 1.81 13.42 -3.03
N SER A 501 1.71 12.97 -4.28
CA SER A 501 2.31 13.66 -5.41
C SER A 501 1.47 14.86 -5.85
N ASN A 502 2.14 15.98 -6.07
CA ASN A 502 1.55 17.14 -6.75
C ASN A 502 1.32 16.88 -8.26
N CYS A 503 1.58 15.68 -8.77
CA CYS A 503 1.48 15.37 -10.21
C CYS A 503 0.09 15.66 -10.78
N PHE A 504 -0.98 15.30 -10.07
CA PHE A 504 -2.33 15.64 -10.52
C PHE A 504 -2.52 17.16 -10.66
N GLN A 505 -2.08 17.95 -9.67
CA GLN A 505 -2.22 19.41 -9.69
C GLN A 505 -1.42 20.06 -10.82
N ILE A 506 -0.26 19.52 -11.15
CA ILE A 506 0.58 19.98 -12.27
C ILE A 506 -0.08 19.65 -13.62
N HIS A 507 -0.70 18.48 -13.73
CA HIS A 507 -1.22 17.97 -15.00
C HIS A 507 -2.71 18.17 -15.21
N LYS A 508 -3.45 18.74 -14.25
CA LYS A 508 -4.91 18.90 -14.33
C LYS A 508 -5.37 19.62 -15.61
N GLU A 509 -4.56 20.56 -16.10
CA GLU A 509 -4.82 21.31 -17.34
C GLU A 509 -4.61 20.48 -18.62
N LYS A 510 -3.91 19.35 -18.55
CA LYS A 510 -3.70 18.44 -19.67
C LYS A 510 -4.90 17.52 -19.91
N PHE A 511 -5.73 17.30 -18.90
CA PHE A 511 -6.95 16.52 -19.09
C PHE A 511 -7.98 17.34 -19.84
N LYS A 512 -8.44 16.81 -20.97
CA LYS A 512 -9.60 17.35 -21.68
C LYS A 512 -10.83 17.28 -20.78
N SER A 513 -11.01 16.17 -20.07
CA SER A 513 -12.00 16.04 -19.00
C SER A 513 -11.61 14.96 -17.98
N ILE A 514 -12.18 15.07 -16.78
CA ILE A 514 -12.10 14.08 -15.71
C ILE A 514 -13.42 13.32 -15.66
N ILE A 515 -13.38 12.00 -15.78
CA ILE A 515 -14.54 11.11 -15.75
C ILE A 515 -14.72 10.64 -14.30
N ALA A 516 -15.68 11.25 -13.61
CA ALA A 516 -16.21 10.78 -12.34
C ALA A 516 -17.27 9.68 -12.58
N ILE A 517 -17.37 8.71 -11.69
CA ILE A 517 -18.29 7.57 -11.77
C ILE A 517 -19.56 7.75 -10.93
N SER A 518 -19.77 8.92 -10.31
CA SER A 518 -20.96 9.30 -9.55
C SER A 518 -21.08 10.82 -9.43
N ASN A 519 -22.28 11.34 -9.16
CA ASN A 519 -22.43 12.77 -8.86
C ASN A 519 -21.74 13.11 -7.54
N TRP A 520 -21.85 12.23 -6.55
CA TRP A 520 -21.17 12.41 -5.27
C TRP A 520 -19.64 12.56 -5.44
N GLN A 521 -19.03 11.72 -6.28
CA GLN A 521 -17.59 11.82 -6.54
C GLN A 521 -17.24 13.10 -7.29
N LYS A 522 -18.05 13.51 -8.28
CA LYS A 522 -17.90 14.81 -8.96
C LYS A 522 -17.89 15.96 -7.93
N ASP A 523 -18.90 16.03 -7.07
CA ASP A 523 -19.01 17.10 -6.06
C ASP A 523 -17.79 17.12 -5.14
N ASN A 524 -17.35 15.94 -4.69
CA ASN A 524 -16.17 15.79 -3.85
C ASN A 524 -14.87 16.22 -4.57
N ILE A 525 -14.73 15.96 -5.87
CA ILE A 525 -13.60 16.42 -6.69
C ILE A 525 -13.64 17.95 -6.83
N VAL A 526 -14.77 18.52 -7.23
CA VAL A 526 -14.94 19.98 -7.40
C VAL A 526 -14.59 20.70 -6.10
N SER A 527 -15.20 20.29 -4.98
CA SER A 527 -15.07 21.00 -3.70
C SER A 527 -13.66 20.94 -3.13
N LYS A 528 -12.94 19.83 -3.33
CA LYS A 528 -11.64 19.60 -2.69
C LYS A 528 -10.45 19.99 -3.57
N LEU A 529 -10.58 19.87 -4.88
CA LEU A 529 -9.48 20.09 -5.81
C LEU A 529 -9.62 21.37 -6.64
N ASN A 530 -10.70 22.13 -6.42
CA ASN A 530 -11.00 23.38 -7.12
C ASN A 530 -10.94 23.22 -8.65
N ILE A 531 -11.52 22.13 -9.14
CA ILE A 531 -11.64 21.83 -10.57
C ILE A 531 -12.98 22.39 -11.07
N PRO A 532 -13.00 23.15 -12.18
CA PRO A 532 -14.25 23.63 -12.76
C PRO A 532 -15.21 22.49 -13.11
N GLU A 533 -16.49 22.68 -12.82
CA GLU A 533 -17.52 21.64 -12.97
C GLU A 533 -17.64 21.15 -14.42
N GLU A 534 -17.48 22.06 -15.38
CA GLU A 534 -17.52 21.80 -16.82
C GLU A 534 -16.39 20.89 -17.32
N ARG A 535 -15.34 20.68 -16.50
CA ARG A 535 -14.26 19.74 -16.79
C ARG A 535 -14.53 18.33 -16.29
N ILE A 536 -15.64 18.11 -15.58
CA ILE A 536 -15.99 16.79 -15.04
C ILE A 536 -17.17 16.21 -15.81
N ILE A 537 -16.95 15.03 -16.35
CA ILE A 537 -17.98 14.19 -16.94
C ILE A 537 -18.42 13.20 -15.86
N VAL A 538 -19.73 13.11 -15.63
CA VAL A 538 -20.30 12.06 -14.79
C VAL A 538 -20.65 10.88 -15.68
N SER A 539 -20.06 9.73 -15.37
CA SER A 539 -20.33 8.44 -15.97
C SER A 539 -20.52 7.40 -14.85
N ARG A 540 -20.16 6.14 -15.08
CA ARG A 540 -20.46 5.02 -14.16
C ARG A 540 -19.59 3.80 -14.42
N ASN A 541 -19.63 2.81 -13.51
CA ASN A 541 -19.17 1.46 -13.83
C ASN A 541 -20.27 0.64 -14.53
N ALA A 542 -19.86 -0.46 -15.14
CA ALA A 542 -20.72 -1.36 -15.91
C ALA A 542 -20.59 -2.81 -15.43
N ILE A 543 -21.52 -3.65 -15.88
CA ILE A 543 -21.61 -5.05 -15.49
C ILE A 543 -21.84 -5.96 -16.70
N HIS A 544 -21.21 -7.14 -16.67
CA HIS A 544 -21.49 -8.23 -17.61
C HIS A 544 -22.78 -8.95 -17.22
N GLN A 545 -23.91 -8.44 -17.72
CA GLN A 545 -25.24 -8.96 -17.40
C GLN A 545 -25.41 -10.45 -17.68
N LYS A 546 -24.69 -11.00 -18.68
CA LYS A 546 -24.78 -12.40 -19.09
C LYS A 546 -24.44 -13.38 -17.96
N ARG A 547 -23.62 -12.97 -16.98
CA ARG A 547 -23.30 -13.76 -15.78
C ARG A 547 -24.52 -14.09 -14.92
N PHE A 548 -25.56 -13.25 -15.01
CA PHE A 548 -26.77 -13.29 -14.18
C PHE A 548 -28.00 -13.80 -14.95
N LEU A 549 -27.82 -14.28 -16.18
CA LEU A 549 -28.90 -14.82 -17.03
C LEU A 549 -28.98 -16.35 -17.02
N LYS A 550 -28.27 -17.02 -16.10
CA LYS A 550 -28.29 -18.49 -16.02
C LYS A 550 -29.67 -18.95 -15.53
N ASN A 551 -30.38 -19.67 -16.40
CA ASN A 551 -31.65 -20.29 -16.03
C ASN A 551 -31.43 -21.35 -14.94
N HIS A 552 -32.38 -21.49 -14.02
CA HIS A 552 -32.47 -22.57 -13.00
C HIS A 552 -31.59 -22.46 -11.74
N ILE A 553 -31.29 -21.25 -11.25
CA ILE A 553 -30.73 -21.08 -9.89
C ILE A 553 -31.84 -20.63 -8.94
N GLU A 554 -32.18 -21.49 -7.98
CA GLU A 554 -33.17 -21.19 -6.94
C GLU A 554 -32.54 -20.33 -5.83
N LYS A 555 -33.26 -19.28 -5.41
CA LYS A 555 -32.86 -18.45 -4.26
C LYS A 555 -33.14 -19.16 -2.95
N THR A 556 -32.16 -19.19 -2.07
CA THR A 556 -32.34 -19.66 -0.69
C THR A 556 -32.89 -18.52 0.17
N PRO A 557 -34.11 -18.63 0.73
CA PRO A 557 -34.70 -17.59 1.57
C PRO A 557 -33.81 -17.24 2.77
N PHE A 558 -33.72 -15.95 3.11
CA PHE A 558 -32.89 -15.44 4.22
C PHE A 558 -31.40 -15.79 4.14
N ARG A 559 -30.90 -16.12 2.94
CA ARG A 559 -29.47 -16.25 2.69
C ARG A 559 -28.86 -14.89 2.39
N PHE A 560 -28.00 -14.42 3.28
CA PHE A 560 -27.23 -13.19 3.13
C PHE A 560 -25.88 -13.46 2.47
N ILE A 561 -25.38 -12.48 1.72
CA ILE A 561 -24.07 -12.55 1.06
C ILE A 561 -23.23 -11.29 1.31
N TYR A 562 -21.92 -11.50 1.52
CA TYR A 562 -20.91 -10.44 1.60
C TYR A 562 -19.69 -10.80 0.74
N THR A 563 -19.25 -9.87 -0.12
CA THR A 563 -18.16 -10.10 -1.08
C THR A 563 -17.16 -8.94 -1.18
N SER A 564 -17.46 -7.82 -0.50
CA SER A 564 -16.57 -6.65 -0.45
C SER A 564 -15.34 -6.92 0.43
N ASP A 565 -14.35 -6.03 0.39
CA ASP A 565 -13.21 -6.12 1.30
C ASP A 565 -13.68 -6.10 2.78
N PRO A 566 -13.13 -6.94 3.67
CA PRO A 566 -13.56 -7.00 5.08
C PRO A 566 -13.54 -5.65 5.80
N SER A 567 -12.56 -4.79 5.49
CA SER A 567 -12.43 -3.45 6.10
C SER A 567 -13.61 -2.53 5.77
N ARG A 568 -14.42 -2.86 4.76
CA ARG A 568 -15.55 -2.05 4.28
C ARG A 568 -16.88 -2.44 4.92
N GLY A 569 -16.88 -2.96 6.14
CA GLY A 569 -18.10 -3.15 6.93
C GLY A 569 -18.45 -4.61 7.27
N LEU A 570 -17.53 -5.56 7.12
CA LEU A 570 -17.82 -6.95 7.50
C LEU A 570 -18.08 -7.06 9.00
N THR A 571 -17.26 -6.45 9.85
CA THR A 571 -17.46 -6.43 11.31
C THR A 571 -18.83 -5.89 11.69
N ASN A 572 -19.28 -4.81 11.03
CA ASN A 572 -20.58 -4.22 11.24
C ASN A 572 -21.70 -5.23 10.94
N LEU A 573 -21.61 -5.94 9.80
CA LEU A 573 -22.58 -6.97 9.44
C LEU A 573 -22.58 -8.15 10.41
N ILE A 574 -21.40 -8.60 10.85
CA ILE A 574 -21.27 -9.70 11.83
C ILE A 574 -21.90 -9.34 13.16
N ASN A 575 -21.85 -8.08 13.58
CA ASN A 575 -22.50 -7.64 14.82
C ASN A 575 -24.03 -7.58 14.69
N LEU A 576 -24.56 -7.39 13.47
CA LEU A 576 -26.01 -7.28 13.22
C LEU A 576 -26.69 -8.62 12.93
N ILE A 577 -25.96 -9.58 12.35
CA ILE A 577 -26.54 -10.87 11.92
C ILE A 577 -27.21 -11.68 13.05
N PRO A 578 -26.78 -11.65 14.33
CA PRO A 578 -27.46 -12.38 15.40
C PRO A 578 -28.89 -11.87 15.67
N PHE A 579 -29.12 -10.55 15.63
CA PHE A 579 -30.45 -9.98 15.82
C PHE A 579 -31.40 -10.41 14.69
N ILE A 580 -30.89 -10.47 13.45
CA ILE A 580 -31.66 -10.95 12.29
C ILE A 580 -31.98 -12.44 12.44
N LYS A 581 -31.01 -13.24 12.89
CA LYS A 581 -31.19 -14.68 13.12
C LYS A 581 -32.24 -14.98 14.17
N GLU A 582 -32.31 -14.17 15.24
CA GLU A 582 -33.31 -14.28 16.30
C GLU A 582 -34.74 -14.14 15.74
N LYS A 583 -34.97 -13.14 14.87
CA LYS A 583 -36.28 -12.95 14.23
C LYS A 583 -36.55 -13.93 13.09
N TYR A 584 -35.53 -14.27 12.29
CA TYR A 584 -35.64 -15.16 11.14
C TYR A 584 -34.70 -16.37 11.29
N PRO A 585 -35.17 -17.49 11.87
CA PRO A 585 -34.33 -18.66 12.17
C PRO A 585 -33.64 -19.30 10.95
N LEU A 586 -34.13 -19.06 9.72
CA LEU A 586 -33.51 -19.54 8.48
C LEU A 586 -32.27 -18.74 8.05
N THR A 587 -31.94 -17.64 8.73
CA THR A 587 -30.84 -16.76 8.37
C THR A 587 -29.51 -17.50 8.29
N THR A 588 -28.83 -17.36 7.16
CA THR A 588 -27.42 -17.75 6.97
C THR A 588 -26.66 -16.60 6.32
N LEU A 589 -25.36 -16.48 6.61
CA LEU A 589 -24.49 -15.49 5.98
C LEU A 589 -23.31 -16.19 5.28
N HIS A 590 -23.13 -15.89 3.99
CA HIS A 590 -22.04 -16.42 3.19
C HIS A 590 -21.07 -15.31 2.77
N ILE A 591 -19.81 -15.48 3.14
CA ILE A 591 -18.75 -14.49 2.98
C ILE A 591 -17.73 -15.03 1.97
N PHE A 592 -17.51 -14.29 0.88
CA PHE A 592 -16.60 -14.67 -0.22
C PHE A 592 -15.34 -13.80 -0.21
N VAL A 593 -14.58 -13.90 0.88
CA VAL A 593 -13.31 -13.19 1.08
C VAL A 593 -12.25 -14.18 1.55
N LYS A 594 -10.98 -13.83 1.35
CA LYS A 594 -9.85 -14.55 1.93
C LYS A 594 -9.90 -14.49 3.46
N LYS A 595 -9.82 -15.64 4.15
CA LYS A 595 -9.89 -15.70 5.62
C LYS A 595 -8.78 -14.85 6.25
N GLU A 596 -7.60 -14.82 5.62
CA GLU A 596 -6.46 -14.01 6.05
C GLU A 596 -6.70 -12.49 6.05
N ASN A 597 -7.70 -12.01 5.30
CA ASN A 597 -8.02 -10.58 5.22
C ASN A 597 -9.01 -10.12 6.30
N VAL A 598 -9.61 -11.05 7.05
CA VAL A 598 -10.57 -10.72 8.10
C VAL A 598 -9.81 -10.47 9.40
N ASP A 599 -10.15 -9.40 10.11
CA ASP A 599 -9.49 -9.11 11.39
C ASP A 599 -9.80 -10.19 12.45
N TYR A 600 -8.90 -10.31 13.42
CA TYR A 600 -8.93 -11.37 14.42
C TYR A 600 -10.21 -11.38 15.26
N ASP A 601 -10.71 -10.21 15.67
CA ASP A 601 -11.86 -10.12 16.55
C ASP A 601 -13.15 -10.48 15.80
N THR A 602 -13.27 -10.05 14.54
CA THR A 602 -14.35 -10.48 13.64
C THR A 602 -14.30 -11.98 13.38
N LEU A 603 -13.12 -12.55 13.09
CA LEU A 603 -12.97 -14.01 12.89
C LEU A 603 -13.40 -14.82 14.12
N LYS A 604 -12.96 -14.42 15.31
CA LYS A 604 -13.34 -15.08 16.56
C LYS A 604 -14.84 -15.01 16.83
N THR A 605 -15.50 -13.96 16.35
CA THR A 605 -16.96 -13.84 16.44
C THR A 605 -17.62 -14.78 15.44
N ILE A 606 -17.17 -14.80 14.19
CA ILE A 606 -17.67 -15.72 13.15
C ILE A 606 -17.55 -17.19 13.58
N GLU A 607 -16.43 -17.59 14.19
CA GLU A 607 -16.20 -18.98 14.62
C GLU A 607 -17.18 -19.45 15.71
N LYS A 608 -17.91 -18.55 16.35
CA LYS A 608 -18.97 -18.87 17.32
C LYS A 608 -20.37 -18.95 16.69
N LEU A 609 -20.51 -18.58 15.41
CA LEU A 609 -21.78 -18.51 14.70
C LEU A 609 -21.84 -19.63 13.66
N ASP A 610 -22.55 -20.72 13.97
CA ASP A 610 -22.68 -21.91 13.10
C ASP A 610 -23.46 -21.67 11.80
N TYR A 611 -24.10 -20.50 11.67
CA TYR A 611 -24.84 -20.04 10.48
C TYR A 611 -24.08 -19.00 9.64
N VAL A 612 -22.81 -18.74 9.94
CA VAL A 612 -21.94 -17.82 9.17
C VAL A 612 -20.79 -18.59 8.54
N PHE A 613 -20.60 -18.46 7.23
CA PHE A 613 -19.68 -19.28 6.45
C PHE A 613 -18.71 -18.43 5.63
N ILE A 614 -17.40 -18.70 5.72
CA ILE A 614 -16.35 -18.08 4.89
C ILE A 614 -15.90 -19.08 3.82
N HIS A 615 -15.97 -18.68 2.54
CA HIS A 615 -15.71 -19.57 1.39
C HIS A 615 -14.40 -19.27 0.64
N GLY A 616 -13.67 -18.21 1.00
CA GLY A 616 -12.53 -17.76 0.21
C GLY A 616 -12.93 -16.92 -1.01
N ARG A 617 -11.95 -16.46 -1.80
CA ARG A 617 -12.19 -15.80 -3.09
C ARG A 617 -12.54 -16.83 -4.15
N VAL A 618 -13.54 -16.54 -4.97
CA VAL A 618 -13.98 -17.37 -6.09
C VAL A 618 -13.95 -16.57 -7.39
N SER A 619 -14.09 -17.25 -8.54
CA SER A 619 -14.16 -16.58 -9.84
C SER A 619 -15.40 -15.69 -9.96
N GLN A 620 -15.37 -14.72 -10.87
CA GLN A 620 -16.50 -13.83 -11.16
C GLN A 620 -17.76 -14.58 -11.63
N GLU A 621 -17.60 -15.73 -12.28
CA GLU A 621 -18.69 -16.62 -12.69
C GLU A 621 -19.30 -17.36 -11.50
N GLN A 622 -18.46 -17.86 -10.59
CA GLN A 622 -18.93 -18.53 -9.38
C GLN A 622 -19.57 -17.53 -8.43
N LEU A 623 -19.00 -16.33 -8.28
CA LEU A 623 -19.56 -15.28 -7.43
C LEU A 623 -20.96 -14.87 -7.89
N ALA A 624 -21.18 -14.74 -9.19
CA ALA A 624 -22.50 -14.47 -9.76
C ALA A 624 -23.52 -15.57 -9.42
N ILE A 625 -23.12 -16.84 -9.44
CA ILE A 625 -23.95 -17.98 -8.98
C ILE A 625 -24.32 -17.81 -7.51
N GLU A 626 -23.35 -17.43 -6.66
CA GLU A 626 -23.57 -17.27 -5.23
C GLU A 626 -24.45 -16.06 -4.90
N PHE A 627 -24.37 -14.97 -5.67
CA PHE A 627 -25.36 -13.90 -5.59
C PHE A 627 -26.74 -14.37 -6.03
N MET A 628 -26.87 -15.09 -7.15
CA MET A 628 -28.16 -15.59 -7.63
C MET A 628 -28.84 -16.50 -6.62
N LYS A 629 -28.09 -17.33 -5.87
CA LYS A 629 -28.60 -18.13 -4.75
C LYS A 629 -29.00 -17.31 -3.52
N SER A 630 -28.47 -16.11 -3.34
CA SER A 630 -28.68 -15.29 -2.13
C SER A 630 -29.95 -14.49 -2.20
N ASP A 631 -30.62 -14.30 -1.07
CA ASP A 631 -31.84 -13.51 -0.96
C ASP A 631 -31.51 -12.02 -0.74
N ILE A 632 -30.52 -11.73 0.10
CA ILE A 632 -30.26 -10.38 0.61
C ILE A 632 -28.77 -10.05 0.49
N PHE A 633 -28.48 -8.87 -0.03
CA PHE A 633 -27.16 -8.25 0.07
C PHE A 633 -27.24 -7.13 1.11
N PHE A 634 -26.70 -7.39 2.31
CA PHE A 634 -26.72 -6.44 3.41
C PHE A 634 -25.33 -5.85 3.64
N TYR A 635 -25.21 -4.55 3.40
CA TYR A 635 -23.93 -3.83 3.37
C TYR A 635 -23.95 -2.60 4.30
N PRO A 636 -23.84 -2.81 5.64
CA PRO A 636 -23.70 -1.75 6.63
C PRO A 636 -22.25 -1.24 6.67
N THR A 637 -21.92 -0.27 5.82
CA THR A 637 -20.54 0.20 5.62
C THR A 637 -20.33 1.63 6.13
N ASP A 638 -19.11 1.90 6.61
CA ASP A 638 -18.61 3.27 6.86
C ASP A 638 -17.71 3.75 5.70
N PHE A 639 -17.57 2.94 4.64
CA PHE A 639 -16.71 3.23 3.50
C PHE A 639 -17.45 4.06 2.45
N LYS A 640 -16.81 5.15 2.02
CA LYS A 640 -17.34 6.06 0.99
C LYS A 640 -17.18 5.45 -0.40
N GLU A 641 -18.12 4.59 -0.79
CA GLU A 641 -18.13 4.00 -2.13
C GLU A 641 -18.35 5.07 -3.21
N THR A 642 -17.56 4.97 -4.30
CA THR A 642 -17.64 5.88 -5.46
C THR A 642 -18.60 5.37 -6.52
N TYR A 643 -18.63 4.06 -6.77
CA TYR A 643 -19.68 3.37 -7.53
C TYR A 643 -19.55 1.86 -7.31
N CYS A 644 -20.30 1.33 -6.34
CA CYS A 644 -20.09 -0.02 -5.83
C CYS A 644 -20.53 -1.10 -6.85
N ILE A 645 -19.57 -1.77 -7.49
CA ILE A 645 -19.83 -2.87 -8.45
C ILE A 645 -20.56 -4.02 -7.75
N THR A 646 -20.22 -4.32 -6.49
CA THR A 646 -20.89 -5.36 -5.70
C THR A 646 -22.40 -5.11 -5.55
N VAL A 647 -22.81 -3.85 -5.40
CA VAL A 647 -24.22 -3.48 -5.38
C VAL A 647 -24.87 -3.79 -6.72
N LEU A 648 -24.22 -3.46 -7.85
CA LEU A 648 -24.74 -3.84 -9.18
C LEU A 648 -24.90 -5.35 -9.34
N GLU A 649 -23.95 -6.14 -8.84
CA GLU A 649 -24.03 -7.61 -8.89
C GLU A 649 -25.22 -8.13 -8.08
N ALA A 650 -25.46 -7.56 -6.89
CA ALA A 650 -26.63 -7.87 -6.08
C ALA A 650 -27.93 -7.51 -6.80
N MET A 651 -28.00 -6.33 -7.43
CA MET A 651 -29.16 -5.88 -8.21
C MET A 651 -29.44 -6.82 -9.40
N CYS A 652 -28.42 -7.14 -10.20
CA CYS A 652 -28.55 -8.04 -11.35
C CYS A 652 -28.92 -9.47 -10.94
N SER A 653 -28.59 -9.85 -9.71
CA SER A 653 -28.92 -11.16 -9.15
C SER A 653 -30.28 -11.21 -8.47
N LYS A 654 -31.05 -10.12 -8.47
CA LYS A 654 -32.33 -10.00 -7.75
C LYS A 654 -32.21 -10.19 -6.23
N CYS A 655 -31.10 -9.79 -5.63
CA CYS A 655 -31.01 -9.70 -4.17
C CYS A 655 -31.72 -8.43 -3.67
N LEU A 656 -32.34 -8.49 -2.50
CA LEU A 656 -32.73 -7.28 -1.79
C LEU A 656 -31.46 -6.55 -1.34
N VAL A 657 -31.25 -5.31 -1.81
CA VAL A 657 -30.11 -4.47 -1.42
C VAL A 657 -30.46 -3.67 -0.17
N VAL A 658 -29.61 -3.75 0.84
CA VAL A 658 -29.79 -3.06 2.13
C VAL A 658 -28.47 -2.38 2.48
N THR A 659 -28.46 -1.05 2.60
CA THR A 659 -27.24 -0.29 2.87
C THR A 659 -27.55 1.07 3.51
N VAL A 660 -26.58 1.99 3.50
CA VAL A 660 -26.60 3.28 4.19
C VAL A 660 -26.59 4.43 3.19
N LYS A 661 -27.12 5.59 3.58
CA LYS A 661 -27.03 6.85 2.81
C LYS A 661 -25.64 7.45 2.96
N LEU A 662 -24.67 6.86 2.29
CA LEU A 662 -23.27 7.31 2.30
C LEU A 662 -22.71 7.33 0.88
N ALA A 663 -22.13 8.47 0.49
CA ALA A 663 -21.47 8.65 -0.80
C ALA A 663 -22.36 8.21 -1.98
N ALA A 664 -21.80 7.52 -2.99
CA ALA A 664 -22.56 7.11 -4.17
C ALA A 664 -23.61 6.01 -3.89
N LEU A 665 -23.56 5.33 -2.74
CA LEU A 665 -24.58 4.34 -2.39
C LEU A 665 -25.97 4.97 -2.31
N THR A 666 -26.05 6.21 -1.83
CA THR A 666 -27.30 6.96 -1.75
C THR A 666 -27.98 7.04 -3.11
N GLU A 667 -27.31 7.62 -4.11
CA GLU A 667 -27.91 7.82 -5.44
C GLU A 667 -28.12 6.51 -6.22
N ILE A 668 -27.26 5.52 -6.02
CA ILE A 668 -27.38 4.22 -6.72
C ILE A 668 -28.60 3.45 -6.18
N VAL A 669 -28.75 3.37 -4.86
CA VAL A 669 -29.73 2.49 -4.20
C VAL A 669 -31.08 3.17 -3.95
N GLU A 670 -31.16 4.50 -4.00
CA GLU A 670 -32.42 5.24 -3.80
C GLU A 670 -33.53 4.71 -4.73
N GLY A 671 -34.68 4.36 -4.12
CA GLY A 671 -35.83 3.74 -4.80
C GLY A 671 -35.65 2.28 -5.24
N LYS A 672 -34.48 1.68 -5.00
CA LYS A 672 -34.06 0.34 -5.47
C LYS A 672 -33.61 -0.58 -4.32
N GLY A 673 -33.74 -0.14 -3.08
CA GLY A 673 -33.37 -0.92 -1.91
C GLY A 673 -33.68 -0.18 -0.62
N ILE A 674 -33.19 -0.73 0.49
CA ILE A 674 -33.34 -0.15 1.82
C ILE A 674 -32.13 0.72 2.12
N LEU A 675 -32.40 1.97 2.52
CA LEU A 675 -31.40 2.94 2.95
C LEU A 675 -31.69 3.42 4.38
N CYS A 676 -30.66 3.39 5.22
CA CYS A 676 -30.65 4.01 6.55
C CYS A 676 -29.70 5.22 6.57
N ASP A 677 -29.95 6.19 7.44
CA ASP A 677 -29.11 7.37 7.57
C ASP A 677 -27.71 7.02 8.12
N TYR A 678 -26.70 7.76 7.67
CA TYR A 678 -25.31 7.63 8.12
C TYR A 678 -25.03 8.64 9.25
N PRO A 679 -24.25 8.28 10.30
CA PRO A 679 -23.57 7.00 10.52
C PRO A 679 -24.53 5.90 10.98
N PHE A 680 -24.38 4.68 10.44
CA PHE A 680 -25.33 3.60 10.72
C PHE A 680 -25.26 3.12 12.18
N ARG A 681 -24.12 3.31 12.87
CA ARG A 681 -23.93 2.91 14.27
C ARG A 681 -24.89 3.63 15.21
N ASP A 682 -25.27 4.85 14.85
CA ASP A 682 -26.24 5.66 15.61
C ASP A 682 -27.69 5.34 15.19
N ASN A 683 -27.87 4.57 14.10
CA ASN A 683 -29.15 4.28 13.46
C ASN A 683 -29.35 2.76 13.24
N ILE A 684 -28.80 1.93 14.14
CA ILE A 684 -28.89 0.46 14.05
C ILE A 684 -30.35 0.00 14.12
N ASP A 685 -31.10 0.53 15.10
CA ASP A 685 -32.50 0.16 15.31
C ASP A 685 -33.35 0.54 14.09
N GLU A 686 -33.16 1.74 13.54
CA GLU A 686 -33.84 2.18 12.32
C GLU A 686 -33.54 1.27 11.12
N LEU A 687 -32.28 0.88 10.95
CA LEU A 687 -31.85 0.00 9.86
C LEU A 687 -32.50 -1.39 9.98
N LEU A 688 -32.50 -1.97 11.19
CA LEU A 688 -33.14 -3.25 11.46
C LEU A 688 -34.66 -3.16 11.31
N ASP A 689 -35.30 -2.11 11.80
CA ASP A 689 -36.75 -1.90 11.67
C ASP A 689 -37.17 -1.79 10.21
N LYS A 690 -36.44 -1.03 9.39
CA LYS A 690 -36.68 -0.94 7.95
C LYS A 690 -36.49 -2.29 7.26
N LEU A 691 -35.41 -3.00 7.59
CA LEU A 691 -35.16 -4.35 7.07
C LEU A 691 -36.32 -5.28 7.39
N TYR A 692 -36.73 -5.33 8.65
CA TYR A 692 -37.81 -6.16 9.14
C TYR A 692 -39.14 -5.80 8.49
N PHE A 693 -39.46 -4.51 8.38
CA PHE A 693 -40.67 -4.02 7.75
C PHE A 693 -40.81 -4.50 6.29
N VAL A 694 -39.70 -4.52 5.55
CA VAL A 694 -39.67 -4.97 4.15
C VAL A 694 -39.68 -6.50 4.05
N LEU A 695 -38.91 -7.20 4.88
CA LEU A 695 -38.88 -8.67 4.87
C LEU A 695 -40.24 -9.29 5.21
N ASP A 696 -41.00 -8.66 6.11
CA ASP A 696 -42.36 -9.07 6.48
C ASP A 696 -43.41 -8.74 5.38
N ARG A 697 -43.02 -8.07 4.28
CA ARG A 697 -43.92 -7.62 3.20
C ARG A 697 -43.40 -8.03 1.81
N PRO A 698 -43.73 -9.25 1.33
CA PRO A 698 -43.25 -9.77 0.06
C PRO A 698 -43.48 -8.86 -1.15
N VAL A 699 -44.62 -8.15 -1.21
CA VAL A 699 -44.93 -7.21 -2.31
C VAL A 699 -43.94 -6.05 -2.33
N LEU A 700 -43.63 -5.46 -1.17
CA LEU A 700 -42.69 -4.35 -1.06
C LEU A 700 -41.25 -4.81 -1.31
N LYS A 701 -40.88 -5.99 -0.80
CA LYS A 701 -39.58 -6.62 -1.09
C LYS A 701 -39.40 -6.81 -2.60
N ASN A 702 -40.40 -7.38 -3.29
CA ASN A 702 -40.36 -7.60 -4.73
C ASN A 702 -40.34 -6.29 -5.53
N TYR A 703 -41.01 -5.24 -5.05
CA TYR A 703 -40.93 -3.91 -5.65
C TYR A 703 -39.49 -3.39 -5.70
N PHE A 704 -38.78 -3.41 -4.57
CA PHE A 704 -37.37 -3.00 -4.54
C PHE A 704 -36.49 -3.88 -5.43
N ILE A 705 -36.63 -5.21 -5.32
CA ILE A 705 -35.84 -6.16 -6.11
C ILE A 705 -36.03 -5.94 -7.62
N ASN A 706 -37.26 -5.76 -8.09
CA ASN A 706 -37.55 -5.60 -9.52
C ASN A 706 -37.04 -4.26 -10.06
N ASN A 707 -37.21 -3.18 -9.30
CA ASN A 707 -36.66 -1.87 -9.69
C ASN A 707 -35.13 -1.91 -9.77
N ALA A 708 -34.50 -2.53 -8.78
CA ALA A 708 -33.06 -2.71 -8.74
C ALA A 708 -32.56 -3.55 -9.92
N TYR A 709 -33.20 -4.68 -10.18
CA TYR A 709 -32.87 -5.57 -11.29
C TYR A 709 -32.99 -4.89 -12.65
N ASN A 710 -34.11 -4.23 -12.92
CA ASN A 710 -34.35 -3.55 -14.20
C ASN A 710 -33.30 -2.46 -14.46
N TRP A 711 -32.96 -1.67 -13.43
CA TRP A 711 -31.94 -0.64 -13.56
C TRP A 711 -30.53 -1.23 -13.68
N GLY A 712 -30.18 -2.23 -12.85
CA GLY A 712 -28.87 -2.88 -12.83
C GLY A 712 -28.55 -3.58 -14.15
N MET A 713 -29.53 -4.27 -14.75
CA MET A 713 -29.39 -4.93 -16.06
C MET A 713 -29.17 -3.94 -17.21
N ALA A 714 -29.53 -2.66 -17.06
CA ALA A 714 -29.25 -1.64 -18.06
C ALA A 714 -27.81 -1.09 -18.02
N GLN A 715 -27.05 -1.37 -16.95
CA GLN A 715 -25.69 -0.83 -16.72
C GLN A 715 -24.62 -1.61 -17.51
N THR A 716 -24.81 -1.80 -18.81
CA THR A 716 -23.94 -2.65 -19.65
C THR A 716 -22.69 -1.93 -20.13
N PHE A 717 -21.68 -2.70 -20.54
CA PHE A 717 -20.47 -2.17 -21.16
C PHE A 717 -20.72 -1.58 -22.55
N ASP A 718 -21.61 -2.16 -23.37
CA ASP A 718 -21.97 -1.60 -24.68
C ASP A 718 -22.63 -0.22 -24.53
N ASN A 719 -23.57 -0.08 -23.59
CA ASN A 719 -24.17 1.22 -23.26
C ASN A 719 -23.11 2.22 -22.78
N LEU A 720 -22.15 1.77 -21.96
CA LEU A 720 -21.07 2.62 -21.45
C LEU A 720 -20.12 3.08 -22.56
N VAL A 721 -19.75 2.21 -23.49
CA VAL A 721 -18.93 2.62 -24.65
C VAL A 721 -19.68 3.63 -25.53
N ASN A 722 -20.97 3.43 -25.79
CA ASN A 722 -21.75 4.38 -26.58
C ASN A 722 -21.87 5.75 -25.88
N GLU A 723 -22.04 5.74 -24.56
CA GLU A 723 -22.00 6.94 -23.73
C GLU A 723 -20.66 7.68 -23.86
N TRP A 724 -19.53 6.95 -23.78
CA TRP A 724 -18.20 7.56 -23.90
C TRP A 724 -17.87 8.05 -25.31
N LEU A 725 -18.36 7.37 -26.34
CA LEU A 725 -18.19 7.85 -27.72
C LEU A 725 -18.82 9.23 -27.92
N ASN A 726 -19.97 9.51 -27.28
CA ASN A 726 -20.59 10.84 -27.32
C ASN A 726 -19.77 11.92 -26.58
N PHE A 727 -18.97 11.53 -25.57
CA PHE A 727 -18.05 12.45 -24.89
C PHE A 727 -16.80 12.76 -25.71
N PHE A 728 -16.41 11.83 -26.59
CA PHE A 728 -15.16 11.91 -27.35
C PHE A 728 -15.31 12.58 -28.71
N THR A 729 -16.53 12.62 -29.25
CA THR A 729 -16.93 13.46 -30.39
C THR A 729 -16.98 14.92 -29.98
#